data_AF-A0A7S4SWY2-F1
#
_entry.id   AF-A0A7S4SWY2-F1
#
_cell.length_a   1.000
_cell.length_b   1.000
_cell.length_c   1.000
_cell.angle_alpha   90.00
_cell.angle_beta   90.00
_cell.angle_gamma   90.00
#
_symmetry.space_group_name_H-M   'P 1'
#
loop_
_entity.id
_entity.type
_entity.pdbx_description
1 polymer ?
#
loop_
_entity_poly.entity_id
_entity_poly.type
_entity_poly.pdbx_seq_one_letter_code
_entity_poly.pdbx_strand_id
1 'polypeptide(L)'
;GGKSTVLRGCAQEFQQKFGMRPEEAVLVDGSIFRGFHSQYRAILNNGQANQAVWHRAWPAAKEAVVAGKKRLLEEAKAAKQDVILSDTGADTAKLLGSITKLKEHGYVVNVCGVFADPDEILQRGLAREVEDGKRYNRDVRKLGATFDAFTAAIEAANGRFCLIRNSQGRSPKLYREGRGGQHVPFSLEDALRSSGPGAAADPQPEAVCQAEEHLVEVHLPPQDLSYLMEGNANVVCAYHSNLEEWRGCVLRCRKTQNSTLRNDHNFGRRVSARMFGPGFVDPGVLVGLSAENVKSIDEAISSCRPARRRRKGLDSEVRDTSGKVLALRVQNLTTAPLGDLEAQVVTVELKPKCGLMERPGLPSRFQMLQQQKLAEGKISRVSAYDPVKLLSKQPQLVREALRAALVEPQNNLRIFVGGRLAFHEEAGDQSLDAKLAEAGFPGKDDFLPLLADVLASPAMTLPERLKRIQAWAAGETAHLAMQLYGTLRGRLGGQAADDLLGDVASFESALEGFEACPCDETGIGMAVSQMDAVHTRANSEEWTSDVERQVVQMICRFLLGRTAHDVSVLLSLLRLPEPPAPELRRCLEAHRFVPCPALGLSNCKALEGTWLRTSVVDADAKSCLKIPEYARQLDEVAAAYYRRFDMLGKAPSSSSSDQEAIGGHASSMRFEGPVVWKRDQGGQRGRVELDFLRWASDQPSCGGIIPGFVGYRREGGVEGWIGMQNILDGLHAPAILDLKLGTRTWNTNADPTKAESQRQKAVSSTTGSLGVRVVGGRLRSL
;
A
#
# COMPACT_ATOMS: atom_id res chain seq x y z
N GLY A 1 0.96 1.22 21.67
CA GLY A 1 0.43 2.17 22.67
C GLY A 1 1.51 3.13 23.14
N GLY A 2 1.13 4.27 23.74
CA GLY A 2 2.09 5.20 24.36
C GLY A 2 2.69 4.64 25.66
N LYS A 3 3.71 5.32 26.22
CA LYS A 3 4.43 4.86 27.42
C LYS A 3 3.48 4.55 28.57
N SER A 4 2.46 5.37 28.79
CA SER A 4 1.49 5.21 29.88
C SER A 4 0.47 4.10 29.64
N THR A 5 0.16 3.79 28.38
CA THR A 5 -0.65 2.61 28.02
C THR A 5 0.10 1.33 28.35
N VAL A 6 1.40 1.31 28.03
CA VAL A 6 2.29 0.18 28.34
C VAL A 6 2.49 0.07 29.84
N LEU A 7 2.75 1.19 30.54
CA LEU A 7 2.87 1.22 31.99
C LEU A 7 1.59 0.74 32.69
N ARG A 8 0.39 1.11 32.21
CA ARG A 8 -0.86 0.61 32.81
C ARG A 8 -1.06 -0.89 32.58
N GLY A 9 -0.79 -1.38 31.36
CA GLY A 9 -0.86 -2.82 31.06
C GLY A 9 0.17 -3.63 31.85
N CYS A 10 1.41 -3.14 31.94
CA CYS A 10 2.47 -3.76 32.72
C CYS A 10 2.20 -3.65 34.22
N ALA A 11 1.65 -2.53 34.71
CA ALA A 11 1.32 -2.38 36.13
C ALA A 11 0.22 -3.36 36.56
N GLN A 12 -0.76 -3.66 35.69
CA GLN A 12 -1.75 -4.72 35.93
C GLN A 12 -1.08 -6.11 35.95
N GLU A 13 -0.20 -6.40 34.99
CA GLU A 13 0.53 -7.67 34.91
C GLU A 13 1.52 -7.87 36.09
N PHE A 14 2.06 -6.77 36.62
CA PHE A 14 3.06 -6.77 37.70
C PHE A 14 2.52 -6.19 39.02
N GLN A 15 1.20 -6.16 39.19
CA GLN A 15 0.50 -5.65 40.38
C GLN A 15 1.04 -6.28 41.67
N GLN A 16 1.19 -7.61 41.66
CA GLN A 16 1.76 -8.38 42.78
C GLN A 16 3.24 -8.06 43.03
N LYS A 17 4.00 -7.62 42.01
CA LYS A 17 5.44 -7.37 42.13
C LYS A 17 5.73 -6.00 42.73
N PHE A 18 4.97 -4.98 42.37
CA PHE A 18 5.16 -3.61 42.86
C PHE A 18 4.39 -3.30 44.15
N GLY A 19 3.47 -4.18 44.57
CA GLY A 19 2.73 -4.03 45.82
C GLY A 19 1.76 -2.84 45.80
N MET A 20 1.28 -2.44 44.62
CA MET A 20 0.36 -1.32 44.41
C MET A 20 -0.86 -1.79 43.61
N ARG A 21 -2.00 -1.11 43.72
CA ARG A 21 -3.19 -1.36 42.88
C ARG A 21 -3.29 -0.33 41.75
N PRO A 22 -2.91 -0.67 40.49
CA PRO A 22 -2.83 0.30 39.40
C PRO A 22 -4.13 1.01 39.07
N GLU A 23 -5.27 0.36 39.31
CA GLU A 23 -6.62 0.88 39.14
C GLU A 23 -7.00 1.97 40.14
N GLU A 24 -6.36 1.98 41.31
CA GLU A 24 -6.59 2.96 42.38
C GLU A 24 -5.49 4.03 42.45
N ALA A 25 -4.39 3.83 41.72
CA ALA A 25 -3.25 4.74 41.69
C ALA A 25 -3.54 5.99 40.83
N VAL A 26 -3.05 7.14 41.29
CA VAL A 26 -3.15 8.40 40.57
C VAL A 26 -2.13 8.44 39.42
N LEU A 27 -2.63 8.45 38.18
CA LEU A 27 -1.79 8.50 36.97
C LEU A 27 -1.50 9.95 36.55
N VAL A 28 -0.26 10.39 36.72
CA VAL A 28 0.17 11.77 36.42
C VAL A 28 0.78 11.87 35.01
N ASP A 29 -0.07 11.73 33.98
CA ASP A 29 0.33 11.79 32.57
C ASP A 29 -0.24 13.00 31.82
N GLY A 30 0.58 13.61 30.96
CA GLY A 30 0.19 14.71 30.10
C GLY A 30 -0.69 14.27 28.93
N SER A 31 -0.74 12.97 28.58
CA SER A 31 -1.71 12.47 27.59
C SER A 31 -3.15 12.60 28.08
N ILE A 32 -3.40 12.31 29.35
CA ILE A 32 -4.72 12.44 30.00
C ILE A 32 -5.18 13.89 29.97
N PHE A 33 -4.29 14.83 30.34
CA PHE A 33 -4.59 16.25 30.30
C PHE A 33 -5.03 16.73 28.90
N ARG A 34 -4.36 16.27 27.83
CA ARG A 34 -4.76 16.62 26.44
C ARG A 34 -6.17 16.14 26.10
N GLY A 35 -6.61 15.03 26.69
CA GLY A 35 -7.97 14.52 26.54
C GLY A 35 -9.04 15.39 27.21
N PHE A 36 -8.72 16.09 28.31
CA PHE A 36 -9.68 16.89 29.07
C PHE A 36 -9.61 18.40 28.81
N HIS A 37 -8.55 18.90 28.16
CA HIS A 37 -8.39 20.32 27.87
C HIS A 37 -9.12 20.73 26.58
N SER A 38 -10.29 21.37 26.71
CA SER A 38 -11.19 21.69 25.59
C SER A 38 -10.54 22.52 24.47
N GLN A 39 -9.77 23.56 24.81
CA GLN A 39 -9.10 24.39 23.80
C GLN A 39 -8.00 23.62 23.05
N TYR A 40 -7.31 22.70 23.73
CA TYR A 40 -6.28 21.89 23.09
C TYR A 40 -6.92 20.84 22.18
N ARG A 41 -8.05 20.24 22.58
CA ARG A 41 -8.88 19.37 21.74
C ARG A 41 -9.40 20.06 20.47
N ALA A 42 -9.82 21.32 20.56
CA ALA A 42 -10.24 22.07 19.38
C ALA A 42 -9.11 22.18 18.34
N ILE A 43 -7.88 22.42 18.80
CA ILE A 43 -6.69 22.47 17.94
C ILE A 43 -6.36 21.09 17.35
N LEU A 44 -6.51 20.01 18.14
CA LEU A 44 -6.34 18.63 17.67
C LEU A 44 -7.34 18.27 16.57
N ASN A 45 -8.63 18.53 16.80
CA ASN A 45 -9.69 18.23 15.83
C ASN A 45 -9.46 18.98 14.51
N ASN A 46 -9.03 20.23 14.59
CA ASN A 46 -8.68 21.00 13.40
C ASN A 46 -7.44 20.44 12.69
N GLY A 47 -6.40 20.05 13.42
CA GLY A 47 -5.22 19.39 12.84
C GLY A 47 -5.57 18.07 12.15
N GLN A 48 -6.41 17.24 12.77
CA GLN A 48 -6.90 15.98 12.19
C GLN A 48 -7.71 16.21 10.91
N ALA A 49 -8.63 17.18 10.91
CA ALA A 49 -9.43 17.53 9.73
C ALA A 49 -8.58 18.00 8.54
N ASN A 50 -7.39 18.55 8.80
CA ASN A 50 -6.48 19.07 7.78
C ASN A 50 -5.22 18.21 7.58
N GLN A 51 -5.16 17.02 8.21
CA GLN A 51 -3.99 16.13 8.21
C GLN A 51 -2.67 16.85 8.54
N ALA A 52 -2.71 17.81 9.48
CA ALA A 52 -1.59 18.67 9.82
C ALA A 52 -1.43 18.81 11.34
N VAL A 53 -0.23 19.24 11.78
CA VAL A 53 0.10 19.48 13.19
C VAL A 53 0.40 20.95 13.41
N TRP A 54 -0.32 21.58 14.32
CA TRP A 54 -0.06 22.96 14.75
C TRP A 54 1.18 23.02 15.66
N HIS A 55 2.36 23.29 15.08
CA HIS A 55 3.66 23.15 15.77
C HIS A 55 3.81 23.95 17.07
N ARG A 56 3.09 25.07 17.21
CA ARG A 56 3.11 25.92 18.43
C ARG A 56 2.05 25.56 19.47
N ALA A 57 1.13 24.65 19.16
CA ALA A 57 0.03 24.29 20.06
C ALA A 57 0.53 23.62 21.34
N TRP A 58 1.42 22.62 21.23
CA TRP A 58 1.97 21.95 22.41
C TRP A 58 2.85 22.87 23.28
N PRO A 59 3.78 23.67 22.73
CA PRO A 59 4.50 24.68 23.51
C PRO A 59 3.59 25.60 24.32
N ALA A 60 2.48 26.09 23.72
CA ALA A 60 1.53 26.97 24.39
C ALA A 60 0.75 26.27 25.52
N ALA A 61 0.42 24.98 25.37
CA ALA A 61 -0.30 24.22 26.40
C ALA A 61 0.61 23.62 27.50
N LYS A 62 1.93 23.57 27.25
CA LYS A 62 2.89 22.86 28.10
C LYS A 62 2.92 23.41 29.53
N GLU A 63 2.85 24.72 29.72
CA GLU A 63 2.87 25.34 31.05
C GLU A 63 1.66 24.94 31.89
N ALA A 64 0.47 24.98 31.30
CA ALA A 64 -0.77 24.56 31.95
C ALA A 64 -0.74 23.06 32.31
N VAL A 65 -0.21 22.20 31.43
CA VAL A 65 -0.02 20.77 31.70
C VAL A 65 0.92 20.55 32.89
N VAL A 66 2.05 21.26 32.92
CA VAL A 66 3.05 21.14 33.99
C VAL A 66 2.47 21.60 35.34
N ALA A 67 1.73 22.71 35.36
CA ALA A 67 1.04 23.19 36.55
C ALA A 67 -0.04 22.21 37.04
N GLY A 68 -0.82 21.63 36.11
CA GLY A 68 -1.82 20.60 36.41
C GLY A 68 -1.20 19.33 36.99
N LYS A 69 -0.12 18.83 36.39
CA LYS A 69 0.62 17.66 36.91
C LYS A 69 1.16 17.90 38.31
N LYS A 70 1.69 19.10 38.58
CA LYS A 70 2.21 19.46 39.91
C LYS A 70 1.09 19.43 40.95
N ARG A 71 -0.06 20.06 40.66
CA ARG A 71 -1.23 20.04 41.58
C ARG A 71 -1.71 18.62 41.86
N LEU A 72 -1.91 17.81 40.81
CA LEU A 72 -2.37 16.43 40.94
C LEU A 72 -1.41 15.58 41.79
N LEU A 73 -0.09 15.78 41.62
CA LEU A 73 0.91 15.08 42.42
C LEU A 73 0.91 15.53 43.89
N GLU A 74 0.77 16.83 44.17
CA GLU A 74 0.70 17.33 45.55
C GLU A 74 -0.58 16.87 46.27
N GLU A 75 -1.72 16.83 45.57
CA GLU A 75 -2.98 16.27 46.09
C GLU A 75 -2.84 14.77 46.40
N ALA A 76 -2.25 13.99 45.49
CA ALA A 76 -2.02 12.56 45.71
C ALA A 76 -1.07 12.29 46.89
N LYS A 77 -0.02 13.10 47.05
CA LYS A 77 0.90 13.05 48.21
C LYS A 77 0.17 13.37 49.51
N ALA A 78 -0.63 14.43 49.54
CA ALA A 78 -1.41 14.81 50.72
C ALA A 78 -2.40 13.71 51.13
N ALA A 79 -3.01 13.06 50.16
CA ALA A 79 -3.93 11.94 50.37
C ALA A 79 -3.23 10.57 50.60
N LYS A 80 -1.89 10.53 50.55
CA LYS A 80 -1.07 9.30 50.63
C LYS A 80 -1.50 8.20 49.65
N GLN A 81 -1.91 8.61 48.45
CA GLN A 81 -2.31 7.67 47.40
C GLN A 81 -1.09 7.18 46.62
N ASP A 82 -1.18 5.96 46.09
CA ASP A 82 -0.21 5.43 45.14
C ASP A 82 -0.18 6.32 43.88
N VAL A 83 1.01 6.55 43.33
CA VAL A 83 1.20 7.42 42.15
C VAL A 83 1.95 6.69 41.04
N ILE A 84 1.50 6.87 39.79
CA ILE A 84 2.21 6.42 38.59
C ILE A 84 2.68 7.65 37.83
N LEU A 85 4.01 7.81 37.74
CA LEU A 85 4.65 8.91 37.02
C LEU A 85 5.26 8.40 35.71
N SER A 86 4.92 9.05 34.60
CA SER A 86 5.57 8.80 33.31
C SER A 86 6.69 9.83 33.09
N ASP A 87 7.93 9.38 32.95
CA ASP A 87 9.08 10.21 32.54
C ASP A 87 9.76 9.63 31.30
N THR A 88 10.46 10.46 30.53
CA THR A 88 11.20 10.01 29.35
C THR A 88 12.68 9.74 29.63
N GLY A 89 13.20 10.07 30.81
CA GLY A 89 14.62 9.89 31.14
C GLY A 89 15.55 10.82 30.36
N ALA A 90 15.01 11.85 29.69
CA ALA A 90 15.79 12.77 28.87
C ALA A 90 16.59 13.78 29.71
N ASP A 91 16.21 13.95 30.98
CA ASP A 91 16.90 14.76 31.98
C ASP A 91 17.06 13.91 33.23
N THR A 92 18.19 13.21 33.34
CA THR A 92 18.48 12.28 34.43
C THR A 92 18.49 12.98 35.78
N ALA A 93 19.03 14.21 35.87
CA ALA A 93 19.08 14.96 37.12
C ALA A 93 17.67 15.26 37.66
N LYS A 94 16.75 15.65 36.79
CA LYS A 94 15.35 15.89 37.15
C LYS A 94 14.63 14.61 37.57
N LEU A 95 14.88 13.49 36.89
CA LEU A 95 14.32 12.19 37.25
C LEU A 95 14.78 11.77 38.66
N LEU A 96 16.08 11.84 38.93
CA LEU A 96 16.66 11.53 40.24
C LEU A 96 16.11 12.44 41.34
N GLY A 97 16.01 13.75 41.08
CA GLY A 97 15.40 14.69 42.03
C GLY A 97 13.93 14.37 42.33
N SER A 98 13.19 13.79 41.38
CA SER A 98 11.81 13.35 41.59
C SER A 98 11.73 12.09 42.44
N ILE A 99 12.63 11.12 42.21
CA ILE A 99 12.76 9.90 43.03
C ILE A 99 13.08 10.27 44.49
N THR A 100 14.07 11.14 44.70
CA THR A 100 14.47 11.61 46.04
C THR A 100 13.31 12.27 46.77
N LYS A 101 12.60 13.20 46.11
CA LYS A 101 11.46 13.89 46.72
C LYS A 101 10.33 12.94 47.11
N LEU A 102 10.03 11.93 46.29
CA LEU A 102 9.01 10.94 46.64
C LEU A 102 9.42 10.12 47.87
N LYS A 103 10.69 9.72 47.96
CA LYS A 103 11.23 9.01 49.13
C LYS A 103 11.17 9.87 50.39
N GLU A 104 11.50 11.15 50.31
CA GLU A 104 11.38 12.11 51.43
C GLU A 104 9.93 12.24 51.92
N HIS A 105 8.94 12.06 51.04
CA HIS A 105 7.52 12.05 51.38
C HIS A 105 7.00 10.66 51.80
N GLY A 106 7.90 9.69 52.03
CA GLY A 106 7.57 8.37 52.56
C GLY A 106 7.15 7.32 51.52
N TYR A 107 7.31 7.59 50.22
CA TYR A 107 6.98 6.62 49.18
C TYR A 107 8.05 5.53 49.03
N VAL A 108 7.59 4.31 48.75
CA VAL A 108 8.43 3.25 48.16
C VAL A 108 8.43 3.46 46.65
N VAL A 109 9.58 3.84 46.09
CA VAL A 109 9.70 4.17 44.67
C VAL A 109 10.16 2.95 43.89
N ASN A 110 9.29 2.47 43.01
CA ASN A 110 9.59 1.41 42.04
C ASN A 110 9.95 2.01 40.67
N VAL A 111 10.77 1.32 39.88
CA VAL A 111 11.19 1.75 38.52
C VAL A 111 10.74 0.75 37.45
N CYS A 112 9.90 1.20 36.53
CA CYS A 112 9.52 0.42 35.35
C CYS A 112 10.14 1.04 34.09
N GLY A 113 11.32 0.54 33.69
CA GLY A 113 12.02 1.00 32.50
C GLY A 113 11.47 0.33 31.25
N VAL A 114 10.89 1.09 30.33
CA VAL A 114 10.38 0.57 29.05
C VAL A 114 11.32 0.99 27.93
N PHE A 115 11.91 0.03 27.22
CA PHE A 115 12.79 0.27 26.09
C PHE A 115 12.31 -0.44 24.82
N ALA A 116 12.71 0.11 23.68
CA ALA A 116 12.49 -0.44 22.36
C ALA A 116 13.54 0.13 21.42
N ASP A 117 13.55 -0.33 20.18
CA ASP A 117 14.42 0.23 19.14
C ASP A 117 14.12 1.74 18.97
N PRO A 118 15.14 2.63 18.99
CA PRO A 118 14.96 4.06 18.82
C PRO A 118 14.23 4.47 17.53
N ASP A 119 14.46 3.77 16.41
CA ASP A 119 13.79 4.03 15.14
C ASP A 119 12.32 3.64 15.21
N GLU A 120 12.01 2.53 15.88
CA GLU A 120 10.65 2.09 16.14
C GLU A 120 9.89 3.09 17.04
N ILE A 121 10.56 3.64 18.05
CA ILE A 121 10.00 4.70 18.92
C ILE A 121 9.71 5.97 18.11
N LEU A 122 10.62 6.35 17.23
CA LEU A 122 10.45 7.50 16.34
C LEU A 122 9.25 7.29 15.41
N GLN A 123 9.16 6.16 14.73
CA GLN A 123 8.04 5.82 13.85
C GLN A 123 6.69 5.86 14.60
N ARG A 124 6.62 5.26 15.79
CA ARG A 124 5.43 5.33 16.66
C ARG A 124 5.10 6.75 17.10
N GLY A 125 6.09 7.61 17.27
CA GLY A 125 5.91 9.03 17.57
C GLY A 125 5.31 9.76 16.38
N LEU A 126 5.93 9.62 15.20
CA LEU A 126 5.49 10.22 13.94
C LEU A 126 4.06 9.84 13.57
N ALA A 127 3.70 8.55 13.69
CA ALA A 127 2.35 8.07 13.43
C ALA A 127 1.28 8.71 14.33
N ARG A 128 1.66 9.17 15.52
CA ARG A 128 0.76 9.83 16.49
C ARG A 128 0.88 11.34 16.49
N GLU A 129 1.73 11.96 15.67
CA GLU A 129 1.94 13.42 15.71
C GLU A 129 0.64 14.21 15.45
N VAL A 130 -0.19 13.73 14.52
CA VAL A 130 -1.50 14.32 14.18
C VAL A 130 -2.53 14.03 15.27
N GLU A 131 -2.54 12.81 15.82
CA GLU A 131 -3.48 12.40 16.87
C GLU A 131 -3.20 13.10 18.21
N ASP A 132 -1.93 13.21 18.61
CA ASP A 132 -1.47 13.84 19.85
C ASP A 132 -1.30 15.37 19.72
N GLY A 133 -1.31 15.90 18.48
CA GLY A 133 -1.03 17.30 18.13
C GLY A 133 0.30 17.81 18.67
N LYS A 134 1.27 16.90 18.78
CA LYS A 134 2.58 17.15 19.37
C LYS A 134 3.63 16.56 18.45
N ARG A 135 4.57 17.39 18.03
CA ARG A 135 5.74 16.94 17.28
C ARG A 135 6.71 16.21 18.21
N TYR A 136 7.18 15.05 17.78
CA TYR A 136 8.15 14.24 18.53
C TYR A 136 9.57 14.60 18.09
N ASN A 137 10.54 14.36 18.98
CA ASN A 137 11.95 14.57 18.65
C ASN A 137 12.37 13.55 17.59
N ARG A 138 12.97 14.02 16.50
CA ARG A 138 13.40 13.20 15.36
C ARG A 138 14.87 12.79 15.43
N ASP A 139 15.56 13.23 16.48
CA ASP A 139 16.96 12.88 16.74
C ASP A 139 17.04 11.52 17.45
N VAL A 140 17.30 10.47 16.67
CA VAL A 140 17.40 9.08 17.11
C VAL A 140 18.52 8.89 18.14
N ARG A 141 19.63 9.63 18.01
CA ARG A 141 20.75 9.57 18.96
C ARG A 141 20.34 10.09 20.33
N LYS A 142 19.61 11.20 20.38
CA LYS A 142 19.04 11.73 21.62
C LYS A 142 17.99 10.81 22.24
N LEU A 143 17.24 10.06 21.43
CA LEU A 143 16.29 9.06 21.93
C LEU A 143 17.04 7.86 22.55
N GLY A 144 18.09 7.37 21.90
CA GLY A 144 18.95 6.31 22.44
C GLY A 144 19.57 6.67 23.78
N ALA A 145 20.13 7.89 23.91
CA ALA A 145 20.75 8.37 25.14
C ALA A 145 19.78 8.46 26.34
N THR A 146 18.46 8.47 26.13
CA THR A 146 17.49 8.50 27.24
C THR A 146 17.46 7.21 28.05
N PHE A 147 17.97 6.10 27.52
CA PHE A 147 18.02 4.82 28.22
C PHE A 147 19.18 4.72 29.21
N ASP A 148 20.20 5.58 29.08
CA ASP A 148 21.32 5.67 30.01
C ASP A 148 20.86 6.05 31.43
N ALA A 149 19.69 6.71 31.52
CA ALA A 149 19.05 7.05 32.78
C ALA A 149 18.56 5.83 33.58
N PHE A 150 18.43 4.65 32.98
CA PHE A 150 17.92 3.45 33.67
C PHE A 150 18.82 3.02 34.83
N THR A 151 20.13 2.95 34.62
CA THR A 151 21.10 2.57 35.66
C THR A 151 20.97 3.48 36.88
N ALA A 152 21.06 4.80 36.66
CA ALA A 152 20.98 5.79 37.73
C ALA A 152 19.61 5.80 38.44
N ALA A 153 18.51 5.63 37.68
CA ALA A 153 17.17 5.58 38.26
C ALA A 153 16.96 4.34 39.14
N ILE A 154 17.46 3.17 38.72
CA ILE A 154 17.40 1.93 39.49
C ILE A 154 18.19 2.07 40.80
N GLU A 155 19.38 2.67 40.75
CA GLU A 155 20.21 2.92 41.93
C GLU A 155 19.56 3.87 42.94
N ALA A 156 18.84 4.90 42.46
CA ALA A 156 18.20 5.86 43.36
C ALA A 156 16.91 5.33 44.02
N ALA A 157 16.27 4.33 43.41
CA ALA A 157 15.02 3.73 43.87
C ALA A 157 15.20 2.90 45.14
N ASN A 158 14.21 2.91 46.05
CA ASN A 158 14.18 2.10 47.28
C ASN A 158 13.17 0.94 47.24
N GLY A 159 12.47 0.76 46.11
CA GLY A 159 11.55 -0.34 45.85
C GLY A 159 12.16 -1.42 44.96
N ARG A 160 11.43 -1.85 43.93
CA ARG A 160 11.84 -2.82 42.91
C ARG A 160 12.00 -2.16 41.55
N PHE A 161 12.68 -2.84 40.63
CA PHE A 161 12.71 -2.43 39.24
C PHE A 161 12.32 -3.56 38.29
N CYS A 162 11.74 -3.19 37.15
CA CYS A 162 11.53 -4.05 35.99
C CYS A 162 11.95 -3.28 34.73
N LEU A 163 12.73 -3.92 33.87
CA LEU A 163 13.05 -3.46 32.53
C LEU A 163 12.25 -4.28 31.53
N ILE A 164 11.56 -3.61 30.61
CA ILE A 164 10.57 -4.21 29.71
C ILE A 164 10.89 -3.80 28.27
N ARG A 165 11.02 -4.79 27.39
CA ARG A 165 11.16 -4.60 25.95
C ARG A 165 9.78 -4.49 25.30
N ASN A 166 9.55 -3.41 24.56
CA ASN A 166 8.26 -3.12 23.94
C ASN A 166 8.37 -2.96 22.42
N SER A 167 8.47 -4.08 21.69
CA SER A 167 8.60 -4.13 20.22
C SER A 167 7.26 -4.09 19.47
N GLN A 168 7.26 -3.56 18.26
CA GLN A 168 6.03 -3.29 17.49
C GLN A 168 5.36 -4.60 17.07
N GLY A 169 4.03 -4.65 17.25
CA GLY A 169 3.25 -5.85 16.95
C GLY A 169 3.48 -7.02 17.92
N ARG A 170 4.22 -6.83 19.01
CA ARG A 170 4.44 -7.84 20.06
C ARG A 170 3.95 -7.34 21.42
N SER A 171 3.54 -8.26 22.29
CA SER A 171 3.26 -7.94 23.69
C SER A 171 4.56 -7.51 24.42
N PRO A 172 4.50 -6.58 25.38
CA PRO A 172 5.67 -6.20 26.18
C PRO A 172 6.29 -7.43 26.87
N LYS A 173 7.62 -7.56 26.83
CA LYS A 173 8.34 -8.69 27.45
C LYS A 173 9.26 -8.20 28.56
N LEU A 174 9.22 -8.88 29.71
CA LEU A 174 10.17 -8.65 30.79
C LEU A 174 11.59 -8.98 30.32
N TYR A 175 12.51 -8.04 30.50
CA TYR A 175 13.92 -8.19 30.16
C TYR A 175 14.76 -8.48 31.41
N ARG A 176 14.56 -7.70 32.48
CA ARG A 176 15.30 -7.86 33.73
C ARG A 176 14.49 -7.31 34.89
N GLU A 177 14.63 -7.89 36.07
CA GLU A 177 14.04 -7.36 37.30
C GLU A 177 14.96 -7.55 38.51
N GLY A 178 14.69 -6.79 39.58
CA GLY A 178 15.47 -6.85 40.80
C GLY A 178 15.02 -5.83 41.85
N ARG A 179 15.91 -5.54 42.80
CA ARG A 179 15.68 -4.54 43.84
C ARG A 179 16.30 -3.20 43.41
N GLY A 180 15.59 -2.11 43.66
CA GLY A 180 16.16 -0.77 43.58
C GLY A 180 17.29 -0.61 44.59
N GLY A 181 18.21 0.33 44.34
CA GLY A 181 19.42 0.51 45.14
C GLY A 181 20.61 -0.33 44.68
N GLN A 182 20.43 -1.13 43.62
CA GLN A 182 21.50 -1.93 43.02
C GLN A 182 22.08 -1.23 41.79
N HIS A 183 23.40 -1.32 41.61
CA HIS A 183 24.05 -0.89 40.37
C HIS A 183 23.76 -1.93 39.26
N VAL A 184 22.91 -1.56 38.32
CA VAL A 184 22.45 -2.44 37.23
C VAL A 184 22.82 -1.81 35.89
N PRO A 185 23.96 -2.17 35.29
CA PRO A 185 24.36 -1.60 34.01
C PRO A 185 23.35 -1.99 32.93
N PHE A 186 22.95 -1.00 32.13
CA PHE A 186 22.07 -1.18 30.99
C PHE A 186 22.73 -0.64 29.72
N SER A 187 22.84 -1.49 28.71
CA SER A 187 23.26 -1.13 27.35
C SER A 187 22.10 -1.44 26.42
N LEU A 188 21.62 -0.42 25.70
CA LEU A 188 20.51 -0.59 24.77
C LEU A 188 20.89 -1.56 23.64
N GLU A 189 22.11 -1.47 23.13
CA GLU A 189 22.59 -2.30 22.03
C GLU A 189 22.60 -3.78 22.44
N ASP A 190 23.08 -4.08 23.65
CA ASP A 190 23.09 -5.44 24.19
C ASP A 190 21.68 -5.94 24.53
N ALA A 191 20.81 -5.07 25.05
CA ALA A 191 19.43 -5.40 25.39
C ALA A 191 18.55 -5.65 24.15
N LEU A 192 18.88 -5.03 23.01
CA LEU A 192 18.22 -5.28 21.73
C LEU A 192 18.70 -6.59 21.08
N ARG A 193 19.98 -6.94 21.26
CA ARG A 193 20.61 -8.18 20.76
C ARG A 193 20.29 -9.42 21.60
N SER A 194 20.06 -9.26 22.90
CA SER A 194 19.84 -10.39 23.81
C SER A 194 18.38 -10.88 23.84
N SER A 195 18.25 -12.20 23.89
CA SER A 195 17.03 -12.92 24.27
C SER A 195 16.95 -12.94 25.80
N GLY A 196 16.04 -12.15 26.40
CA GLY A 196 15.97 -12.00 27.86
C GLY A 196 15.86 -13.34 28.62
N PRO A 197 16.40 -13.46 29.84
CA PRO A 197 16.33 -14.68 30.64
C PRO A 197 14.92 -14.86 31.23
N GLY A 198 14.22 -15.91 30.81
CA GLY A 198 12.90 -16.28 31.36
C GLY A 198 11.87 -16.84 30.38
N ALA A 199 12.25 -17.26 29.17
CA ALA A 199 11.37 -18.02 28.29
C ALA A 199 11.64 -19.52 28.43
N ALA A 200 10.76 -20.21 29.16
CA ALA A 200 10.52 -21.61 28.87
C ALA A 200 9.97 -21.70 27.44
N ALA A 201 10.63 -22.52 26.64
CA ALA A 201 10.24 -23.04 25.32
C ALA A 201 9.11 -22.29 24.59
N ASP A 202 9.49 -21.24 23.89
CA ASP A 202 8.79 -20.78 22.69
C ASP A 202 9.90 -20.42 21.69
N PRO A 203 9.91 -21.01 20.48
CA PRO A 203 11.11 -21.09 19.66
C PRO A 203 11.50 -19.70 19.16
N GLN A 204 12.68 -19.24 19.58
CA GLN A 204 13.31 -18.10 18.94
C GLN A 204 14.04 -18.53 17.66
N PRO A 205 14.20 -17.60 16.71
CA PRO A 205 14.91 -17.83 15.46
C PRO A 205 16.38 -18.00 15.80
N GLU A 206 16.80 -19.26 15.88
CA GLU A 206 18.20 -19.62 15.82
C GLU A 206 18.80 -19.09 14.51
N ALA A 207 20.12 -18.95 14.52
CA ALA A 207 20.95 -18.63 13.38
C ALA A 207 20.36 -19.19 12.07
N VAL A 208 20.54 -18.46 10.98
CA VAL A 208 20.32 -18.98 9.61
C VAL A 208 21.40 -20.04 9.32
N CYS A 209 21.33 -21.13 10.05
CA CYS A 209 21.70 -22.47 9.67
C CYS A 209 20.38 -23.11 9.26
N GLN A 210 20.40 -23.75 8.10
CA GLN A 210 19.26 -24.37 7.43
C GLN A 210 18.58 -25.40 8.36
N ALA A 211 17.56 -25.00 9.13
CA ALA A 211 16.64 -25.96 9.72
C ALA A 211 15.75 -26.47 8.58
N GLU A 212 16.02 -27.69 8.11
CA GLU A 212 15.22 -28.35 7.08
C GLU A 212 13.76 -28.43 7.54
N GLU A 213 12.87 -27.86 6.74
CA GLU A 213 11.43 -27.88 6.96
C GLU A 213 10.94 -29.34 6.90
N HIS A 214 10.40 -29.84 8.02
CA HIS A 214 9.91 -31.22 8.12
C HIS A 214 8.75 -31.42 7.14
N LEU A 215 9.02 -32.12 6.03
CA LEU A 215 8.02 -32.39 4.99
C LEU A 215 6.92 -33.28 5.55
N VAL A 216 5.66 -32.87 5.41
CA VAL A 216 4.51 -33.71 5.79
C VAL A 216 4.25 -34.70 4.69
N GLU A 217 4.57 -35.97 4.91
CA GLU A 217 4.22 -37.04 3.99
C GLU A 217 2.73 -37.32 4.04
N VAL A 218 2.11 -37.40 2.87
CA VAL A 218 0.67 -37.66 2.74
C VAL A 218 0.43 -38.71 1.65
N HIS A 219 -0.59 -39.52 1.88
CA HIS A 219 -1.13 -40.43 0.86
C HIS A 219 -2.59 -40.07 0.66
N LEU A 220 -2.93 -39.62 -0.55
CA LEU A 220 -4.30 -39.22 -0.90
C LEU A 220 -4.86 -40.17 -1.94
N PRO A 221 -5.88 -40.99 -1.59
CA PRO A 221 -6.54 -41.84 -2.56
C PRO A 221 -7.11 -41.00 -3.71
N PRO A 222 -6.93 -41.39 -4.99
CA PRO A 222 -7.44 -40.63 -6.12
C PRO A 222 -8.95 -40.40 -6.08
N GLN A 223 -9.72 -41.33 -5.49
CA GLN A 223 -11.16 -41.19 -5.33
C GLN A 223 -11.59 -40.08 -4.36
N ASP A 224 -10.68 -39.57 -3.53
CA ASP A 224 -10.95 -38.48 -2.56
C ASP A 224 -10.71 -37.10 -3.18
N LEU A 225 -10.23 -37.06 -4.43
CA LEU A 225 -9.84 -35.87 -5.15
C LEU A 225 -10.67 -35.71 -6.42
N SER A 226 -11.10 -34.48 -6.66
CA SER A 226 -11.79 -34.11 -7.90
C SER A 226 -11.04 -32.97 -8.59
N TYR A 227 -10.96 -33.03 -9.92
CA TYR A 227 -10.38 -31.93 -10.69
C TYR A 227 -11.18 -30.64 -10.47
N LEU A 228 -10.49 -29.56 -10.08
CA LEU A 228 -11.12 -28.24 -9.90
C LEU A 228 -10.74 -27.30 -11.04
N MET A 229 -9.43 -27.07 -11.26
CA MET A 229 -8.94 -26.17 -12.30
C MET A 229 -7.46 -26.40 -12.61
N GLU A 230 -6.98 -25.87 -13.74
CA GLU A 230 -5.55 -25.90 -14.07
C GLU A 230 -5.06 -24.66 -14.84
N GLY A 231 -3.84 -24.24 -14.49
CA GLY A 231 -3.07 -23.21 -15.20
C GLY A 231 -2.07 -23.83 -16.19
N ASN A 232 -1.08 -23.05 -16.63
CA ASN A 232 0.01 -23.61 -17.43
C ASN A 232 0.95 -24.51 -16.61
N ALA A 233 1.19 -24.16 -15.34
CA ALA A 233 2.20 -24.80 -14.51
C ALA A 233 1.64 -25.73 -13.42
N ASN A 234 0.37 -25.57 -13.03
CA ASN A 234 -0.23 -26.25 -11.89
C ASN A 234 -1.60 -26.84 -12.25
N VAL A 235 -1.95 -27.94 -11.59
CA VAL A 235 -3.31 -28.51 -11.51
C VAL A 235 -3.76 -28.43 -10.06
N VAL A 236 -5.04 -28.12 -9.85
CA VAL A 236 -5.65 -27.99 -8.53
C VAL A 236 -6.80 -28.99 -8.43
N CYS A 237 -6.78 -29.81 -7.38
CA CYS A 237 -7.80 -30.82 -7.12
C CYS A 237 -8.48 -30.52 -5.78
N ALA A 238 -9.81 -30.51 -5.74
CA ALA A 238 -10.57 -30.35 -4.53
C ALA A 238 -10.63 -31.66 -3.74
N TYR A 239 -10.36 -31.59 -2.43
CA TYR A 239 -10.49 -32.70 -1.52
C TYR A 239 -11.90 -32.76 -0.93
N HIS A 240 -12.50 -33.96 -0.87
CA HIS A 240 -13.89 -34.12 -0.45
C HIS A 240 -14.14 -35.31 0.50
N SER A 241 -13.09 -35.89 1.06
CA SER A 241 -13.18 -36.98 2.03
C SER A 241 -13.04 -36.46 3.47
N ASN A 242 -12.95 -37.35 4.45
CA ASN A 242 -13.15 -37.04 5.87
C ASN A 242 -11.87 -36.79 6.67
N LEU A 243 -10.70 -36.63 6.03
CA LEU A 243 -9.49 -36.22 6.74
C LEU A 243 -9.65 -34.77 7.23
N GLU A 244 -9.68 -34.60 8.54
CA GLU A 244 -9.95 -33.32 9.20
C GLU A 244 -8.99 -32.21 8.73
N GLU A 245 -7.71 -32.54 8.58
CA GLU A 245 -6.66 -31.61 8.15
C GLU A 245 -6.72 -31.21 6.66
N TRP A 246 -7.51 -31.93 5.84
CA TRP A 246 -7.74 -31.62 4.42
C TRP A 246 -9.14 -31.06 4.16
N ARG A 247 -10.00 -30.99 5.17
CA ARG A 247 -11.35 -30.45 5.06
C ARG A 247 -11.29 -29.00 4.57
N GLY A 248 -11.96 -28.72 3.44
CA GLY A 248 -11.96 -27.38 2.85
C GLY A 248 -10.64 -27.00 2.16
N CYS A 249 -9.72 -27.95 1.95
CA CYS A 249 -8.47 -27.73 1.23
C CYS A 249 -8.53 -28.24 -0.22
N VAL A 250 -7.55 -27.80 -1.00
CA VAL A 250 -7.26 -28.31 -2.33
C VAL A 250 -5.79 -28.75 -2.40
N LEU A 251 -5.54 -29.77 -3.20
CA LEU A 251 -4.21 -30.21 -3.56
C LEU A 251 -3.75 -29.47 -4.82
N ARG A 252 -2.65 -28.73 -4.74
CA ARG A 252 -2.01 -28.06 -5.89
C ARG A 252 -0.73 -28.81 -6.28
N CYS A 253 -0.76 -29.42 -7.47
CA CYS A 253 0.35 -30.20 -8.03
C CYS A 253 0.98 -29.48 -9.23
N ARG A 254 2.31 -29.59 -9.37
CA ARG A 254 3.05 -29.08 -10.53
C ARG A 254 2.91 -30.03 -11.72
N LYS A 255 2.85 -29.46 -12.91
CA LYS A 255 2.89 -30.22 -14.19
C LYS A 255 4.31 -30.50 -14.67
N THR A 256 5.23 -29.60 -14.31
CA THR A 256 6.65 -29.65 -14.66
C THR A 256 7.44 -28.85 -13.62
N GLN A 257 8.75 -29.08 -13.54
CA GLN A 257 9.67 -28.32 -12.70
C GLN A 257 9.29 -28.39 -11.21
N ASN A 258 8.92 -29.57 -10.72
CA ASN A 258 8.60 -29.76 -9.30
C ASN A 258 9.74 -29.30 -8.36
N SER A 259 11.00 -29.37 -8.82
CA SER A 259 12.18 -28.93 -8.08
C SER A 259 12.15 -27.46 -7.65
N THR A 260 11.38 -26.58 -8.31
CA THR A 260 11.26 -25.17 -7.89
C THR A 260 10.19 -24.94 -6.83
N LEU A 261 9.32 -25.93 -6.57
CA LEU A 261 8.12 -25.74 -5.74
C LEU A 261 8.45 -25.33 -4.31
N ARG A 262 9.52 -25.88 -3.73
CA ARG A 262 9.99 -25.50 -2.40
C ARG A 262 10.43 -24.03 -2.35
N ASN A 263 11.11 -23.56 -3.41
CA ASN A 263 11.50 -22.15 -3.50
C ASN A 263 10.28 -21.24 -3.63
N ASP A 264 9.30 -21.63 -4.45
CA ASP A 264 8.04 -20.89 -4.62
C ASP A 264 7.22 -20.83 -3.33
N HIS A 265 7.16 -21.94 -2.58
CA HIS A 265 6.53 -22.01 -1.27
C HIS A 265 7.22 -21.11 -0.26
N ASN A 266 8.56 -21.16 -0.21
CA ASN A 266 9.35 -20.25 0.61
C ASN A 266 9.11 -18.79 0.24
N PHE A 267 9.06 -18.45 -1.05
CA PHE A 267 8.71 -17.10 -1.49
C PHE A 267 7.33 -16.68 -0.99
N GLY A 268 6.30 -17.53 -1.16
CA GLY A 268 4.95 -17.26 -0.69
C GLY A 268 4.88 -17.00 0.82
N ARG A 269 5.55 -17.85 1.60
CA ARG A 269 5.57 -17.81 3.07
C ARG A 269 6.40 -16.64 3.62
N ARG A 270 7.59 -16.43 3.08
CA ARG A 270 8.59 -15.49 3.61
C ARG A 270 8.47 -14.09 3.03
N VAL A 271 8.03 -13.97 1.77
CA VAL A 271 7.96 -12.71 1.04
C VAL A 271 6.52 -12.28 0.84
N SER A 272 5.70 -13.05 0.12
CA SER A 272 4.35 -12.63 -0.28
C SER A 272 3.43 -12.39 0.93
N ALA A 273 3.49 -13.26 1.95
CA ALA A 273 2.71 -13.08 3.18
C ALA A 273 3.11 -11.83 3.99
N ARG A 274 4.41 -11.48 4.04
CA ARG A 274 4.87 -10.25 4.70
C ARG A 274 4.47 -9.01 3.89
N MET A 275 4.64 -9.09 2.58
CA MET A 275 4.38 -8.00 1.63
C MET A 275 2.89 -7.61 1.60
N PHE A 276 2.01 -8.55 1.32
CA PHE A 276 0.56 -8.28 1.24
C PHE A 276 -0.13 -8.32 2.60
N GLY A 277 0.44 -9.02 3.58
CA GLY A 277 -0.13 -9.22 4.91
C GLY A 277 -0.60 -10.67 5.10
N PRO A 278 -0.32 -11.29 6.27
CA PRO A 278 -0.59 -12.71 6.50
C PRO A 278 -2.10 -13.03 6.52
N GLY A 279 -2.95 -12.02 6.77
CA GLY A 279 -4.41 -12.17 6.67
C GLY A 279 -4.94 -12.23 5.24
N PHE A 280 -4.10 -11.96 4.22
CA PHE A 280 -4.50 -11.92 2.80
C PHE A 280 -3.85 -13.03 1.95
N VAL A 281 -2.75 -13.63 2.37
CA VAL A 281 -2.04 -14.66 1.58
C VAL A 281 -2.13 -15.99 2.31
N ASP A 282 -2.55 -17.04 1.60
CA ASP A 282 -2.38 -18.41 2.07
C ASP A 282 -1.17 -19.03 1.36
N PRO A 283 0.00 -19.14 2.03
CA PRO A 283 1.16 -19.78 1.43
C PRO A 283 0.99 -21.31 1.29
N GLY A 284 0.01 -21.90 1.98
CA GLY A 284 -0.18 -23.34 2.02
C GLY A 284 0.86 -24.09 2.86
N VAL A 285 0.64 -25.39 2.96
CA VAL A 285 1.54 -26.36 3.60
C VAL A 285 2.19 -27.20 2.51
N LEU A 286 3.52 -27.29 2.54
CA LEU A 286 4.28 -28.16 1.65
C LEU A 286 4.12 -29.62 2.10
N VAL A 287 3.68 -30.47 1.17
CA VAL A 287 3.43 -31.90 1.44
C VAL A 287 4.22 -32.76 0.45
N GLY A 288 4.60 -33.97 0.89
CA GLY A 288 5.32 -34.96 0.11
C GLY A 288 4.42 -36.13 -0.30
N LEU A 289 4.37 -36.43 -1.59
CA LEU A 289 3.64 -37.56 -2.16
C LEU A 289 4.62 -38.58 -2.76
N SER A 290 4.25 -39.86 -2.80
CA SER A 290 5.00 -40.84 -3.60
C SER A 290 4.76 -40.63 -5.10
N ALA A 291 5.70 -41.05 -5.94
CA ALA A 291 5.57 -40.98 -7.39
C ALA A 291 4.34 -41.77 -7.89
N GLU A 292 4.08 -42.93 -7.28
CA GLU A 292 2.91 -43.78 -7.57
C GLU A 292 1.61 -43.05 -7.24
N ASN A 293 1.56 -42.35 -6.09
CA ASN A 293 0.37 -41.62 -5.71
C ASN A 293 0.09 -40.47 -6.69
N VAL A 294 1.11 -39.71 -7.11
CA VAL A 294 0.96 -38.65 -8.12
C VAL A 294 0.48 -39.20 -9.47
N LYS A 295 1.03 -40.34 -9.92
CA LYS A 295 0.59 -41.00 -11.16
C LYS A 295 -0.89 -41.41 -11.08
N SER A 296 -1.28 -42.07 -9.98
CA SER A 296 -2.67 -42.49 -9.77
C SER A 296 -3.66 -41.32 -9.74
N ILE A 297 -3.24 -40.17 -9.18
CA ILE A 297 -4.04 -38.93 -9.19
C ILE A 297 -4.14 -38.36 -10.61
N ASP A 298 -3.05 -38.27 -11.36
CA ASP A 298 -3.07 -37.74 -12.74
C ASP A 298 -3.95 -38.58 -13.66
N GLU A 299 -3.90 -39.91 -13.54
CA GLU A 299 -4.75 -40.84 -14.27
C GLU A 299 -6.23 -40.62 -13.95
N ALA A 300 -6.58 -40.51 -12.66
CA ALA A 300 -7.96 -40.32 -12.21
C ALA A 300 -8.58 -39.00 -12.71
N ILE A 301 -7.80 -37.91 -12.75
CA ILE A 301 -8.31 -36.60 -13.17
C ILE A 301 -8.22 -36.36 -14.68
N SER A 302 -7.48 -37.18 -15.43
CA SER A 302 -7.14 -36.97 -16.84
C SER A 302 -8.34 -36.75 -17.75
N SER A 303 -9.43 -37.52 -17.56
CA SER A 303 -10.67 -37.40 -18.35
C SER A 303 -11.45 -36.10 -18.07
N CYS A 304 -11.36 -35.58 -16.84
CA CYS A 304 -12.01 -34.34 -16.41
C CYS A 304 -11.28 -33.08 -16.92
N ARG A 305 -10.03 -33.20 -17.34
CA ARG A 305 -9.20 -32.07 -17.79
C ARG A 305 -9.59 -31.59 -19.19
N PRO A 306 -9.59 -30.27 -19.47
CA PRO A 306 -9.86 -29.73 -20.80
C PRO A 306 -8.91 -30.31 -21.85
N ALA A 307 -9.43 -30.71 -23.03
CA ALA A 307 -8.65 -31.40 -24.07
C ALA A 307 -7.34 -30.66 -24.43
N ARG A 308 -7.39 -29.33 -24.56
CA ARG A 308 -6.21 -28.49 -24.86
C ARG A 308 -5.12 -28.53 -23.78
N ARG A 309 -5.45 -28.91 -22.54
CA ARG A 309 -4.55 -28.92 -21.38
C ARG A 309 -3.98 -30.30 -21.04
N ARG A 310 -4.54 -31.38 -21.60
CA ARG A 310 -4.11 -32.78 -21.34
C ARG A 310 -2.71 -33.14 -21.87
N ARG A 311 -2.10 -32.28 -22.68
CA ARG A 311 -0.75 -32.54 -23.24
C ARG A 311 0.36 -32.66 -22.20
N LYS A 312 0.18 -32.09 -21.00
CA LYS A 312 1.15 -32.15 -19.90
C LYS A 312 0.49 -32.81 -18.69
N GLY A 313 1.02 -33.94 -18.25
CA GLY A 313 0.61 -34.63 -17.01
C GLY A 313 1.06 -33.90 -15.75
N LEU A 314 0.84 -34.53 -14.60
CA LEU A 314 1.49 -34.13 -13.35
C LEU A 314 2.96 -34.57 -13.34
N ASP A 315 3.83 -33.74 -12.75
CA ASP A 315 5.23 -34.07 -12.57
C ASP A 315 5.36 -35.10 -11.45
N SER A 316 5.61 -36.36 -11.81
CA SER A 316 5.75 -37.48 -10.85
C SER A 316 7.21 -37.86 -10.58
N GLU A 317 8.17 -37.13 -11.15
CA GLU A 317 9.59 -37.38 -10.93
C GLU A 317 10.03 -36.83 -9.57
N VAL A 318 10.65 -37.70 -8.78
CA VAL A 318 11.24 -37.35 -7.49
C VAL A 318 12.57 -36.64 -7.73
N ARG A 319 12.63 -35.34 -7.41
CA ARG A 319 13.83 -34.51 -7.55
C ARG A 319 14.22 -33.74 -6.29
N ASP A 320 13.35 -33.73 -5.27
CA ASP A 320 13.63 -33.10 -3.99
C ASP A 320 14.47 -34.04 -3.11
N THR A 321 15.29 -33.46 -2.24
CA THR A 321 16.19 -34.21 -1.34
C THR A 321 15.44 -35.12 -0.37
N SER A 322 14.15 -34.86 -0.11
CA SER A 322 13.28 -35.71 0.70
C SER A 322 12.94 -37.07 0.07
N GLY A 323 13.24 -37.28 -1.22
CA GLY A 323 12.82 -38.50 -1.92
C GLY A 323 11.32 -38.56 -2.23
N LYS A 324 10.61 -37.43 -2.16
CA LYS A 324 9.18 -37.31 -2.48
C LYS A 324 8.92 -36.34 -3.63
N VAL A 325 7.73 -36.44 -4.22
CA VAL A 325 7.20 -35.42 -5.13
C VAL A 325 6.48 -34.36 -4.29
N LEU A 326 6.88 -33.10 -4.42
CA LEU A 326 6.31 -32.04 -3.62
C LEU A 326 4.95 -31.58 -4.18
N ALA A 327 4.01 -31.24 -3.29
CA ALA A 327 2.77 -30.56 -3.63
C ALA A 327 2.41 -29.55 -2.54
N LEU A 328 1.37 -28.76 -2.77
CA LEU A 328 0.86 -27.81 -1.77
C LEU A 328 -0.56 -28.19 -1.36
N ARG A 329 -0.77 -28.28 -0.05
CA ARG A 329 -2.10 -28.21 0.56
C ARG A 329 -2.44 -26.75 0.82
N VAL A 330 -3.43 -26.23 0.11
CA VAL A 330 -3.90 -24.83 0.25
C VAL A 330 -5.39 -24.80 0.52
N GLN A 331 -5.89 -23.75 1.16
CA GLN A 331 -7.33 -23.59 1.40
C GLN A 331 -8.08 -23.47 0.06
N ASN A 332 -9.28 -24.04 0.00
CA ASN A 332 -10.18 -23.81 -1.12
C ASN A 332 -10.74 -22.39 -1.03
N LEU A 333 -10.28 -21.51 -1.92
CA LEU A 333 -10.64 -20.10 -1.92
C LEU A 333 -12.01 -19.81 -2.54
N THR A 334 -12.65 -20.79 -3.20
CA THR A 334 -13.97 -20.60 -3.85
C THR A 334 -15.13 -21.23 -3.07
N THR A 335 -14.84 -21.93 -1.98
CA THR A 335 -15.81 -22.59 -1.10
C THR A 335 -15.51 -22.32 0.38
N ALA A 336 -16.36 -22.83 1.27
CA ALA A 336 -16.19 -22.83 2.71
C ALA A 336 -16.61 -24.20 3.29
N PRO A 337 -16.00 -24.65 4.39
CA PRO A 337 -16.38 -25.90 5.06
C PRO A 337 -17.65 -25.68 5.89
N LEU A 338 -18.81 -25.82 5.25
CA LEU A 338 -20.11 -25.49 5.84
C LEU A 338 -20.82 -26.69 6.50
N GLY A 339 -20.26 -27.89 6.41
CA GLY A 339 -20.93 -29.11 6.85
C GLY A 339 -22.19 -29.35 6.03
N ASP A 340 -23.30 -29.64 6.70
CA ASP A 340 -24.60 -29.91 6.08
C ASP A 340 -25.40 -28.62 5.73
N LEU A 341 -24.82 -27.44 5.97
CA LEU A 341 -25.50 -26.18 5.70
C LEU A 341 -25.52 -25.86 4.20
N GLU A 342 -26.71 -25.64 3.64
CA GLU A 342 -26.93 -25.31 2.22
C GLU A 342 -26.54 -23.86 1.84
N ALA A 343 -25.60 -23.22 2.54
CA ALA A 343 -25.13 -21.88 2.18
C ALA A 343 -24.09 -21.93 1.05
N GLN A 344 -24.02 -20.89 0.23
CA GLN A 344 -23.07 -20.81 -0.88
C GLN A 344 -22.11 -19.63 -0.71
N VAL A 345 -20.86 -19.85 -1.10
CA VAL A 345 -19.85 -18.78 -1.15
C VAL A 345 -19.89 -18.11 -2.52
N VAL A 346 -20.00 -16.78 -2.52
CA VAL A 346 -19.82 -15.94 -3.71
C VAL A 346 -18.40 -15.39 -3.69
N THR A 347 -17.57 -15.78 -4.66
CA THR A 347 -16.20 -15.29 -4.77
C THR A 347 -16.03 -14.40 -5.99
N VAL A 348 -15.59 -13.17 -5.76
CA VAL A 348 -15.28 -12.20 -6.80
C VAL A 348 -13.76 -12.14 -6.97
N GLU A 349 -13.26 -12.57 -8.13
CA GLU A 349 -11.85 -12.46 -8.51
C GLU A 349 -11.64 -11.16 -9.29
N LEU A 350 -10.81 -10.27 -8.75
CA LEU A 350 -10.42 -9.00 -9.35
C LEU A 350 -8.94 -9.01 -9.70
N LYS A 351 -8.58 -8.60 -10.91
CA LYS A 351 -7.19 -8.24 -11.23
C LYS A 351 -7.05 -6.72 -11.22
N PRO A 352 -6.63 -6.12 -10.08
CA PRO A 352 -6.69 -4.68 -9.87
C PRO A 352 -5.81 -3.90 -10.84
N LYS A 353 -4.70 -4.46 -11.34
CA LYS A 353 -3.66 -3.74 -12.10
C LYS A 353 -3.01 -2.63 -11.25
N CYS A 354 -2.23 -1.76 -11.88
CA CYS A 354 -1.57 -0.62 -11.21
C CYS A 354 -2.58 0.47 -10.85
N GLY A 355 -2.75 0.78 -9.56
CA GLY A 355 -3.67 1.81 -9.05
C GLY A 355 -3.02 3.17 -8.83
N LEU A 356 -1.91 3.46 -9.51
CA LEU A 356 -1.18 4.72 -9.42
C LEU A 356 -1.11 5.41 -10.78
N MET A 357 -1.09 6.74 -10.77
CA MET A 357 -0.86 7.56 -11.96
C MET A 357 0.63 7.64 -12.27
N GLU A 358 1.09 6.76 -13.15
CA GLU A 358 2.52 6.57 -13.43
C GLU A 358 3.17 7.70 -14.23
N ARG A 359 2.35 8.44 -14.99
CA ARG A 359 2.78 9.55 -15.84
C ARG A 359 1.81 10.72 -15.60
N PRO A 360 2.27 11.85 -15.03
CA PRO A 360 1.42 13.02 -14.84
C PRO A 360 0.75 13.46 -16.14
N GLY A 361 -0.56 13.75 -16.10
CA GLY A 361 -1.32 14.18 -17.27
C GLY A 361 -1.68 13.08 -18.28
N LEU A 362 -1.24 11.83 -18.08
CA LEU A 362 -1.68 10.68 -18.87
C LEU A 362 -2.67 9.81 -18.09
N PRO A 363 -3.57 9.07 -18.78
CA PRO A 363 -4.41 8.07 -18.10
C PRO A 363 -3.57 6.96 -17.46
N SER A 364 -4.24 6.10 -16.69
CA SER A 364 -3.60 4.93 -16.10
C SER A 364 -2.93 4.05 -17.17
N ARG A 365 -1.86 3.34 -16.79
CA ARG A 365 -1.16 2.38 -17.66
C ARG A 365 -2.14 1.38 -18.29
N PHE A 366 -3.16 0.94 -17.55
CA PHE A 366 -4.18 0.04 -18.07
C PHE A 366 -4.98 0.66 -19.22
N GLN A 367 -5.48 1.89 -19.07
CA GLN A 367 -6.26 2.58 -20.10
C GLN A 367 -5.42 2.82 -21.37
N MET A 368 -4.15 3.20 -21.21
CA MET A 368 -3.23 3.34 -22.35
C MET A 368 -3.00 1.99 -23.06
N LEU A 369 -2.80 0.90 -22.30
CA LEU A 369 -2.66 -0.46 -22.85
C LEU A 369 -3.91 -0.93 -23.59
N GLN A 370 -5.12 -0.56 -23.14
CA GLN A 370 -6.36 -0.91 -23.84
C GLN A 370 -6.38 -0.31 -25.26
N GLN A 371 -5.93 0.93 -25.42
CA GLN A 371 -5.84 1.58 -26.73
C GLN A 371 -4.88 0.84 -27.66
N GLN A 372 -3.71 0.46 -27.14
CA GLN A 372 -2.76 -0.35 -27.90
C GLN A 372 -3.35 -1.71 -28.30
N LYS A 373 -4.01 -2.43 -27.37
CA LYS A 373 -4.65 -3.71 -27.66
C LYS A 373 -5.73 -3.59 -28.73
N LEU A 374 -6.50 -2.51 -28.72
CA LEU A 374 -7.51 -2.24 -29.74
C LEU A 374 -6.85 -2.05 -31.11
N ALA A 375 -5.80 -1.22 -31.18
CA ALA A 375 -5.05 -0.99 -32.43
C ALA A 375 -4.39 -2.27 -32.98
N GLU A 376 -4.01 -3.20 -32.09
CA GLU A 376 -3.46 -4.51 -32.44
C GLU A 376 -4.55 -5.57 -32.75
N GLY A 377 -5.83 -5.23 -32.64
CA GLY A 377 -6.95 -6.18 -32.84
C GLY A 377 -7.08 -7.26 -31.76
N LYS A 378 -6.40 -7.10 -30.61
CA LYS A 378 -6.45 -8.06 -29.49
C LYS A 378 -7.72 -7.97 -28.66
N ILE A 379 -8.44 -6.85 -28.74
CA ILE A 379 -9.75 -6.61 -28.11
C ILE A 379 -10.66 -5.94 -29.13
N SER A 380 -11.96 -6.17 -29.02
CA SER A 380 -12.98 -5.54 -29.88
C SER A 380 -13.41 -4.15 -29.37
N ARG A 381 -13.30 -3.92 -28.05
CA ARG A 381 -13.71 -2.69 -27.39
C ARG A 381 -12.82 -2.36 -26.20
N VAL A 382 -12.61 -1.07 -25.95
CA VAL A 382 -11.86 -0.55 -24.80
C VAL A 382 -12.69 -0.69 -23.53
N SER A 383 -12.12 -1.27 -22.47
CA SER A 383 -12.74 -1.28 -21.15
C SER A 383 -12.67 0.10 -20.49
N ALA A 384 -13.79 0.57 -19.94
CA ALA A 384 -13.85 1.78 -19.12
C ALA A 384 -13.32 1.57 -17.68
N TYR A 385 -12.91 0.34 -17.35
CA TYR A 385 -12.33 0.00 -16.05
C TYR A 385 -11.09 0.87 -15.76
N ASP A 386 -11.05 1.44 -14.56
CA ASP A 386 -9.97 2.30 -14.10
C ASP A 386 -9.39 1.77 -12.78
N PRO A 387 -8.14 1.29 -12.79
CA PRO A 387 -7.50 0.73 -11.60
C PRO A 387 -7.20 1.78 -10.51
N VAL A 388 -7.02 3.06 -10.88
CA VAL A 388 -6.79 4.16 -9.95
C VAL A 388 -8.08 4.42 -9.16
N LYS A 389 -9.23 4.38 -9.83
CA LYS A 389 -10.54 4.46 -9.18
C LYS A 389 -10.79 3.27 -8.25
N LEU A 390 -10.49 2.03 -8.68
CA LEU A 390 -10.67 0.82 -7.86
C LEU A 390 -9.86 0.87 -6.55
N LEU A 391 -8.61 1.36 -6.60
CA LEU A 391 -7.72 1.42 -5.44
C LEU A 391 -7.73 2.78 -4.71
N SER A 392 -8.70 3.65 -5.02
CA SER A 392 -8.83 5.00 -4.43
C SER A 392 -9.33 5.02 -2.99
N LYS A 393 -10.01 3.94 -2.55
CA LYS A 393 -10.81 3.88 -1.32
C LYS A 393 -11.93 4.92 -1.21
N GLN A 394 -12.32 5.54 -2.33
CA GLN A 394 -13.50 6.39 -2.41
C GLN A 394 -14.68 5.54 -2.90
N PRO A 395 -15.70 5.23 -2.06
CA PRO A 395 -16.74 4.27 -2.40
C PRO A 395 -17.39 4.51 -3.78
N GLN A 396 -17.60 5.77 -4.15
CA GLN A 396 -18.18 6.15 -5.43
C GLN A 396 -17.29 5.77 -6.62
N LEU A 397 -16.00 6.09 -6.56
CA LEU A 397 -15.05 5.77 -7.62
C LEU A 397 -14.80 4.25 -7.71
N VAL A 398 -14.73 3.57 -6.56
CA VAL A 398 -14.60 2.11 -6.52
C VAL A 398 -15.81 1.45 -7.20
N ARG A 399 -17.03 1.94 -6.91
CA ARG A 399 -18.26 1.48 -7.55
C ARG A 399 -18.26 1.71 -9.06
N GLU A 400 -17.81 2.87 -9.53
CA GLU A 400 -17.65 3.14 -10.97
C GLU A 400 -16.71 2.14 -11.63
N ALA A 401 -15.56 1.86 -11.02
CA ALA A 401 -14.59 0.90 -11.54
C ALA A 401 -15.17 -0.52 -11.60
N LEU A 402 -15.87 -0.96 -10.55
CA LEU A 402 -16.52 -2.27 -10.50
C LEU A 402 -17.64 -2.40 -11.54
N ARG A 403 -18.46 -1.36 -11.73
CA ARG A 403 -19.49 -1.33 -12.78
C ARG A 403 -18.86 -1.41 -14.18
N ALA A 404 -17.78 -0.67 -14.42
CA ALA A 404 -17.06 -0.75 -15.69
C ALA A 404 -16.46 -2.15 -15.93
N ALA A 405 -15.97 -2.81 -14.88
CA ALA A 405 -15.49 -4.19 -14.95
C ALA A 405 -16.63 -5.21 -15.18
N LEU A 406 -17.87 -4.98 -14.73
CA LEU A 406 -18.99 -5.84 -15.12
C LEU A 406 -19.37 -5.67 -16.60
N VAL A 407 -19.34 -4.43 -17.11
CA VAL A 407 -19.71 -4.16 -18.51
C VAL A 407 -18.69 -4.75 -19.49
N GLU A 408 -17.40 -4.69 -19.13
CA GLU A 408 -16.30 -5.17 -19.96
C GLU A 408 -15.26 -5.90 -19.07
N PRO A 409 -15.55 -7.16 -18.67
CA PRO A 409 -14.77 -7.87 -17.65
C PRO A 409 -13.39 -8.30 -18.10
N GLN A 410 -13.21 -8.63 -19.39
CA GLN A 410 -11.95 -9.16 -19.94
C GLN A 410 -11.30 -10.17 -18.97
N ASN A 411 -10.04 -9.92 -18.57
CA ASN A 411 -9.35 -10.67 -17.53
C ASN A 411 -9.28 -9.95 -16.17
N ASN A 412 -10.11 -8.93 -15.98
CA ASN A 412 -10.13 -8.08 -14.80
C ASN A 412 -11.15 -8.52 -13.75
N LEU A 413 -12.24 -9.17 -14.14
CA LEU A 413 -13.32 -9.59 -13.24
C LEU A 413 -13.84 -10.99 -13.58
N ARG A 414 -13.97 -11.84 -12.56
CA ARG A 414 -14.74 -13.10 -12.62
C ARG A 414 -15.53 -13.28 -11.33
N ILE A 415 -16.69 -13.93 -11.43
CA ILE A 415 -17.52 -14.25 -10.26
C ILE A 415 -17.79 -15.75 -10.24
N PHE A 416 -17.57 -16.34 -9.08
CA PHE A 416 -17.86 -17.74 -8.78
C PHE A 416 -18.95 -17.82 -7.73
N VAL A 417 -19.89 -18.75 -7.89
CA VAL A 417 -20.98 -19.00 -6.93
C VAL A 417 -20.97 -20.50 -6.62
N GLY A 418 -20.85 -20.86 -5.33
CA GLY A 418 -20.75 -22.26 -4.91
C GLY A 418 -19.55 -22.99 -5.53
N GLY A 419 -18.44 -22.28 -5.72
CA GLY A 419 -17.23 -22.81 -6.37
C GLY A 419 -17.29 -22.93 -7.90
N ARG A 420 -18.42 -22.60 -8.54
CA ARG A 420 -18.60 -22.69 -10.00
C ARG A 420 -18.54 -21.32 -10.66
N LEU A 421 -17.92 -21.21 -11.84
CA LEU A 421 -17.83 -19.96 -12.58
C LEU A 421 -19.24 -19.49 -13.02
N ALA A 422 -19.66 -18.33 -12.50
CA ALA A 422 -20.97 -17.75 -12.74
C ALA A 422 -20.92 -16.60 -13.76
N PHE A 423 -19.82 -15.84 -13.80
CA PHE A 423 -19.65 -14.68 -14.68
C PHE A 423 -18.20 -14.52 -15.15
N HIS A 424 -18.01 -14.29 -16.45
CA HIS A 424 -16.73 -13.97 -17.10
C HIS A 424 -16.97 -13.43 -18.51
N GLU A 425 -15.91 -13.05 -19.24
CA GLU A 425 -15.99 -12.46 -20.59
C GLU A 425 -16.88 -13.22 -21.59
N GLU A 426 -16.86 -14.56 -21.61
CA GLU A 426 -17.65 -15.36 -22.57
C GLU A 426 -19.05 -15.75 -22.05
N ALA A 427 -19.29 -15.74 -20.73
CA ALA A 427 -20.62 -15.95 -20.15
C ALA A 427 -21.23 -14.59 -19.85
N GLY A 428 -22.14 -14.15 -20.73
CA GLY A 428 -22.92 -12.94 -20.51
C GLY A 428 -23.72 -12.94 -19.20
N ASP A 429 -24.39 -11.82 -18.97
CA ASP A 429 -25.02 -11.45 -17.70
C ASP A 429 -26.32 -12.21 -17.36
N GLN A 430 -26.86 -13.00 -18.29
CA GLN A 430 -28.26 -13.47 -18.28
C GLN A 430 -28.65 -14.42 -17.12
N SER A 431 -27.74 -14.80 -16.21
CA SER A 431 -28.05 -15.63 -15.03
C SER A 431 -27.39 -15.19 -13.72
N LEU A 432 -26.66 -14.07 -13.70
CA LEU A 432 -25.89 -13.69 -12.52
C LEU A 432 -26.78 -13.31 -11.33
N ASP A 433 -27.82 -12.51 -11.58
CA ASP A 433 -28.75 -12.06 -10.52
C ASP A 433 -29.46 -13.24 -9.83
N ALA A 434 -29.88 -14.25 -10.60
CA ALA A 434 -30.50 -15.46 -10.06
C ALA A 434 -29.53 -16.26 -9.17
N LYS A 435 -28.28 -16.46 -9.63
CA LYS A 435 -27.26 -17.16 -8.85
C LYS A 435 -26.85 -16.42 -7.59
N LEU A 436 -26.79 -15.08 -7.64
CA LEU A 436 -26.53 -14.26 -6.45
C LEU A 436 -27.68 -14.38 -5.45
N ALA A 437 -28.93 -14.35 -5.92
CA ALA A 437 -30.11 -14.53 -5.08
C ALA A 437 -30.15 -15.91 -4.42
N GLU A 438 -29.83 -16.99 -5.14
CA GLU A 438 -29.69 -18.34 -4.60
C GLU A 438 -28.62 -18.43 -3.50
N ALA A 439 -27.53 -17.66 -3.62
CA ALA A 439 -26.50 -17.55 -2.59
C ALA A 439 -26.85 -16.56 -1.45
N GLY A 440 -28.08 -16.01 -1.46
CA GLY A 440 -28.57 -15.10 -0.44
C GLY A 440 -28.15 -13.64 -0.63
N PHE A 441 -27.54 -13.26 -1.74
CA PHE A 441 -27.11 -11.90 -2.05
C PHE A 441 -28.11 -11.17 -2.96
N PRO A 442 -28.16 -9.82 -2.92
CA PRO A 442 -29.01 -9.09 -3.85
C PRO A 442 -28.46 -9.20 -5.28
N GLY A 443 -29.24 -8.73 -6.26
CA GLY A 443 -28.79 -8.66 -7.65
C GLY A 443 -27.51 -7.81 -7.81
N LYS A 444 -26.85 -7.94 -8.96
CA LYS A 444 -25.55 -7.33 -9.27
C LYS A 444 -25.51 -5.82 -9.00
N ASP A 445 -26.59 -5.09 -9.28
CA ASP A 445 -26.63 -3.63 -9.11
C ASP A 445 -26.50 -3.19 -7.64
N ASP A 446 -26.97 -4.01 -6.70
CA ASP A 446 -26.86 -3.78 -5.25
C ASP A 446 -25.65 -4.51 -4.64
N PHE A 447 -25.21 -5.61 -5.25
CA PHE A 447 -24.02 -6.34 -4.83
C PHE A 447 -22.72 -5.55 -5.07
N LEU A 448 -22.63 -4.75 -6.15
CA LEU A 448 -21.44 -3.94 -6.42
C LEU A 448 -21.18 -2.84 -5.38
N PRO A 449 -22.17 -2.01 -4.96
CA PRO A 449 -22.01 -1.09 -3.84
C PRO A 449 -21.44 -1.77 -2.59
N LEU A 450 -21.91 -2.98 -2.28
CA LEU A 450 -21.44 -3.74 -1.13
C LEU A 450 -19.95 -4.10 -1.23
N LEU A 451 -19.49 -4.53 -2.41
CA LEU A 451 -18.05 -4.76 -2.65
C LEU A 451 -17.23 -3.46 -2.60
N ALA A 452 -17.81 -2.36 -3.10
CA ALA A 452 -17.17 -1.05 -3.07
C ALA A 452 -16.96 -0.57 -1.63
N ASP A 453 -17.95 -0.75 -0.76
CA ASP A 453 -17.87 -0.42 0.67
C ASP A 453 -16.82 -1.28 1.38
N VAL A 454 -16.74 -2.58 1.04
CA VAL A 454 -15.71 -3.48 1.57
C VAL A 454 -14.30 -3.01 1.19
N LEU A 455 -14.07 -2.68 -0.08
CA LEU A 455 -12.76 -2.21 -0.55
C LEU A 455 -12.40 -0.81 -0.03
N ALA A 456 -13.40 0.05 0.15
CA ALA A 456 -13.22 1.40 0.69
C ALA A 456 -13.11 1.45 2.22
N SER A 457 -13.48 0.37 2.92
CA SER A 457 -13.44 0.32 4.38
C SER A 457 -12.05 0.70 4.93
N PRO A 458 -11.98 1.52 6.00
CA PRO A 458 -10.73 1.81 6.69
C PRO A 458 -10.02 0.56 7.23
N ALA A 459 -10.78 -0.48 7.60
CA ALA A 459 -10.22 -1.75 8.08
C ALA A 459 -9.60 -2.59 6.93
N MET A 460 -10.03 -2.36 5.69
CA MET A 460 -9.48 -3.03 4.51
C MET A 460 -8.17 -2.33 4.09
N THR A 461 -7.03 -2.89 4.53
CA THR A 461 -5.68 -2.32 4.29
C THR A 461 -5.03 -2.75 2.98
N LEU A 462 -5.65 -3.70 2.25
CA LEU A 462 -5.08 -4.28 1.03
C LEU A 462 -4.87 -3.25 -0.09
N PRO A 463 -5.81 -2.32 -0.39
CA PRO A 463 -5.58 -1.30 -1.42
C PRO A 463 -4.36 -0.42 -1.16
N GLU A 464 -4.16 0.05 0.09
CA GLU A 464 -2.96 0.85 0.39
C GLU A 464 -1.69 0.01 0.29
N ARG A 465 -1.71 -1.24 0.77
CA ARG A 465 -0.56 -2.15 0.63
C ARG A 465 -0.19 -2.38 -0.82
N LEU A 466 -1.17 -2.66 -1.68
CA LEU A 466 -0.95 -2.81 -3.12
C LEU A 466 -0.27 -1.56 -3.70
N LYS A 467 -0.83 -0.37 -3.47
CA LYS A 467 -0.25 0.87 -4.02
C LYS A 467 1.18 1.14 -3.55
N ARG A 468 1.51 0.88 -2.28
CA ARG A 468 2.90 0.98 -1.77
C ARG A 468 3.85 0.08 -2.56
N ILE A 469 3.44 -1.14 -2.85
CA ILE A 469 4.26 -2.11 -3.58
C ILE A 469 4.38 -1.71 -5.04
N GLN A 470 3.27 -1.33 -5.65
CA GLN A 470 3.21 -0.91 -7.06
C GLN A 470 4.08 0.31 -7.36
N ALA A 471 4.24 1.23 -6.40
CA ALA A 471 5.08 2.42 -6.55
C ALA A 471 6.52 2.10 -6.97
N TRP A 472 7.07 0.97 -6.52
CA TRP A 472 8.43 0.52 -6.85
C TRP A 472 8.60 0.04 -8.29
N ALA A 473 7.51 -0.14 -9.04
CA ALA A 473 7.55 -0.50 -10.46
C ALA A 473 6.71 0.44 -11.35
N ALA A 474 6.42 1.62 -10.83
CA ALA A 474 5.68 2.67 -11.50
C ALA A 474 6.60 3.78 -12.02
N GLY A 475 6.19 4.44 -13.10
CA GLY A 475 6.93 5.56 -13.68
C GLY A 475 8.36 5.20 -14.10
N GLU A 476 9.33 6.03 -13.73
CA GLU A 476 10.75 5.93 -14.12
C GLU A 476 11.53 4.78 -13.44
N THR A 477 10.94 4.14 -12.43
CA THR A 477 11.60 3.05 -11.68
C THR A 477 12.05 1.89 -12.57
N ALA A 478 11.36 1.67 -13.70
CA ALA A 478 11.72 0.61 -14.65
C ALA A 478 13.05 0.86 -15.38
N HIS A 479 13.37 2.12 -15.71
CA HIS A 479 14.66 2.47 -16.32
C HIS A 479 15.79 2.34 -15.30
N LEU A 480 15.57 2.83 -14.08
CA LEU A 480 16.54 2.70 -12.99
C LEU A 480 16.80 1.22 -12.65
N ALA A 481 15.76 0.39 -12.62
CA ALA A 481 15.90 -1.06 -12.43
C ALA A 481 16.76 -1.69 -13.54
N MET A 482 16.58 -1.28 -14.80
CA MET A 482 17.39 -1.77 -15.93
C MET A 482 18.85 -1.35 -15.80
N GLN A 483 19.12 -0.11 -15.38
CA GLN A 483 20.48 0.38 -15.16
C GLN A 483 21.17 -0.39 -14.02
N LEU A 484 20.51 -0.49 -12.86
CA LEU A 484 21.01 -1.24 -11.71
C LEU A 484 21.25 -2.71 -12.03
N TYR A 485 20.34 -3.34 -12.78
CA TYR A 485 20.50 -4.72 -13.24
C TYR A 485 21.71 -4.87 -14.18
N GLY A 486 21.90 -3.92 -15.10
CA GLY A 486 23.09 -3.86 -15.95
C GLY A 486 24.40 -3.75 -15.14
N THR A 487 24.43 -2.85 -14.14
CA THR A 487 25.57 -2.68 -13.24
C THR A 487 25.87 -3.96 -12.48
N LEU A 488 24.86 -4.61 -11.88
CA LEU A 488 25.04 -5.85 -11.12
C LEU A 488 25.61 -6.98 -11.99
N ARG A 489 25.05 -7.20 -13.19
CA ARG A 489 25.56 -8.20 -14.14
C ARG A 489 26.98 -7.89 -14.62
N GLY A 490 27.31 -6.62 -14.81
CA GLY A 490 28.66 -6.18 -15.16
C GLY A 490 29.70 -6.48 -14.08
N ARG A 491 29.28 -6.48 -12.80
CA ARG A 491 30.17 -6.74 -11.65
C ARG A 491 30.32 -8.23 -11.32
N LEU A 492 29.20 -8.97 -11.30
CA LEU A 492 29.18 -10.37 -10.86
C LEU A 492 29.20 -11.40 -12.00
N GLY A 493 28.98 -10.95 -13.24
CA GLY A 493 28.66 -11.82 -14.37
C GLY A 493 27.17 -12.12 -14.45
N GLY A 494 26.71 -12.43 -15.67
CA GLY A 494 25.29 -12.56 -15.98
C GLY A 494 24.56 -13.62 -15.14
N GLN A 495 25.10 -14.84 -15.09
CA GLN A 495 24.46 -15.96 -14.40
C GLN A 495 24.41 -15.77 -12.88
N ALA A 496 25.53 -15.37 -12.26
CA ALA A 496 25.59 -15.18 -10.81
C ALA A 496 24.64 -14.08 -10.31
N ALA A 497 24.51 -12.98 -11.07
CA ALA A 497 23.54 -11.95 -10.77
C ALA A 497 22.09 -12.44 -10.91
N ASP A 498 21.80 -13.27 -11.93
CA ASP A 498 20.47 -13.82 -12.17
C ASP A 498 20.08 -14.82 -11.06
N ASP A 499 21.02 -15.65 -10.61
CA ASP A 499 20.83 -16.59 -9.49
C ASP A 499 20.60 -15.83 -8.17
N LEU A 500 21.39 -14.80 -7.89
CA LEU A 500 21.23 -13.95 -6.71
C LEU A 500 19.87 -13.24 -6.65
N LEU A 501 19.37 -12.78 -7.80
CA LEU A 501 18.04 -12.18 -7.93
C LEU A 501 16.90 -13.21 -7.96
N GLY A 502 17.21 -14.51 -8.05
CA GLY A 502 16.28 -15.61 -7.90
C GLY A 502 16.14 -16.13 -6.46
N ASP A 503 17.06 -15.74 -5.56
CA ASP A 503 17.06 -16.16 -4.17
C ASP A 503 15.97 -15.44 -3.36
N VAL A 504 15.19 -16.21 -2.59
CA VAL A 504 14.18 -15.72 -1.65
C VAL A 504 14.78 -14.76 -0.61
N ALA A 505 16.02 -14.98 -0.16
CA ALA A 505 16.69 -14.13 0.81
C ALA A 505 16.88 -12.69 0.28
N SER A 506 17.16 -12.53 -1.01
CA SER A 506 17.28 -11.22 -1.67
C SER A 506 15.96 -10.45 -1.61
N PHE A 507 14.83 -11.13 -1.83
CA PHE A 507 13.50 -10.53 -1.75
C PHE A 507 13.08 -10.22 -0.31
N GLU A 508 13.41 -11.06 0.66
CA GLU A 508 13.16 -10.75 2.08
C GLU A 508 13.88 -9.49 2.54
N SER A 509 15.15 -9.38 2.17
CA SER A 509 15.97 -8.19 2.43
C SER A 509 15.35 -6.95 1.80
N ALA A 510 14.79 -7.07 0.60
CA ALA A 510 14.11 -5.98 -0.09
C ALA A 510 12.84 -5.47 0.62
N LEU A 511 12.24 -6.24 1.53
CA LEU A 511 11.06 -5.82 2.31
C LEU A 511 11.41 -4.89 3.48
N GLU A 512 12.68 -4.67 3.80
CA GLU A 512 13.07 -3.74 4.87
C GLU A 512 12.64 -2.31 4.53
N GLY A 513 11.96 -1.62 5.46
CA GLY A 513 11.50 -0.24 5.28
C GLY A 513 10.37 -0.05 4.26
N PHE A 514 9.79 -1.13 3.76
CA PHE A 514 8.75 -1.09 2.71
C PHE A 514 7.47 -0.41 3.19
N GLU A 515 7.14 -0.51 4.48
CA GLU A 515 5.97 0.12 5.10
C GLU A 515 6.04 1.65 5.15
N ALA A 516 7.25 2.23 5.07
CA ALA A 516 7.45 3.68 5.04
C ALA A 516 7.11 4.29 3.67
N CYS A 517 6.93 3.47 2.63
CA CYS A 517 6.53 3.93 1.31
C CYS A 517 5.11 4.54 1.35
N PRO A 518 4.91 5.75 0.80
CA PRO A 518 3.57 6.29 0.59
C PRO A 518 2.72 5.39 -0.32
N CYS A 519 1.40 5.40 -0.13
CA CYS A 519 0.44 4.61 -0.92
C CYS A 519 -0.25 5.42 -2.03
N ASP A 520 0.44 6.45 -2.54
CA ASP A 520 0.00 7.36 -3.60
C ASP A 520 1.18 7.69 -4.54
N GLU A 521 0.99 8.60 -5.48
CA GLU A 521 2.00 9.00 -6.47
C GLU A 521 3.29 9.55 -5.83
N THR A 522 3.25 10.06 -4.58
CA THR A 522 4.47 10.48 -3.88
C THR A 522 5.38 9.29 -3.56
N GLY A 523 4.81 8.08 -3.46
CA GLY A 523 5.55 6.83 -3.34
C GLY A 523 6.40 6.52 -4.56
N ILE A 524 5.95 6.90 -5.76
CA ILE A 524 6.72 6.78 -7.00
C ILE A 524 7.96 7.68 -6.91
N GLY A 525 7.77 8.94 -6.52
CA GLY A 525 8.87 9.89 -6.35
C GLY A 525 9.90 9.42 -5.32
N MET A 526 9.45 8.85 -4.20
CA MET A 526 10.33 8.25 -3.20
C MET A 526 11.12 7.06 -3.75
N ALA A 527 10.46 6.13 -4.47
CA ALA A 527 11.11 4.97 -5.06
C ALA A 527 12.18 5.38 -6.08
N VAL A 528 11.84 6.32 -6.98
CA VAL A 528 12.78 6.87 -7.97
C VAL A 528 13.99 7.49 -7.27
N SER A 529 13.77 8.34 -6.25
CA SER A 529 14.87 8.98 -5.52
C SER A 529 15.79 7.99 -4.83
N GLN A 530 15.25 6.92 -4.23
CA GLN A 530 16.07 5.90 -3.58
C GLN A 530 16.84 5.05 -4.59
N MET A 531 16.20 4.62 -5.67
CA MET A 531 16.85 3.83 -6.71
C MET A 531 17.96 4.63 -7.42
N ASP A 532 17.73 5.91 -7.68
CA ASP A 532 18.71 6.80 -8.31
C ASP A 532 19.91 7.09 -7.38
N ALA A 533 19.66 7.24 -6.07
CA ALA A 533 20.73 7.38 -5.08
C ALA A 533 21.62 6.12 -5.03
N VAL A 534 21.01 4.93 -5.00
CA VAL A 534 21.75 3.65 -5.04
C VAL A 534 22.50 3.50 -6.37
N HIS A 535 21.88 3.85 -7.50
CA HIS A 535 22.53 3.82 -8.81
C HIS A 535 23.73 4.76 -8.89
N THR A 536 23.61 5.97 -8.34
CA THR A 536 24.71 6.93 -8.27
C THR A 536 25.86 6.36 -7.44
N ARG A 537 25.58 5.87 -6.23
CA ARG A 537 26.58 5.23 -5.36
C ARG A 537 27.27 4.05 -6.03
N ALA A 538 26.52 3.17 -6.68
CA ALA A 538 27.04 2.00 -7.39
C ALA A 538 28.02 2.36 -8.52
N ASN A 539 27.92 3.57 -9.08
CA ASN A 539 28.79 4.06 -10.14
C ASN A 539 29.95 4.94 -9.65
N SER A 540 29.80 5.60 -8.48
CA SER A 540 30.79 6.56 -7.97
C SER A 540 31.63 6.04 -6.79
N GLU A 541 31.10 5.11 -6.00
CA GLU A 541 31.76 4.55 -4.81
C GLU A 541 32.46 3.22 -5.13
N GLU A 542 33.33 2.77 -4.22
CA GLU A 542 33.91 1.43 -4.28
C GLU A 542 32.82 0.36 -4.12
N TRP A 543 32.92 -0.72 -4.90
CA TRP A 543 31.94 -1.81 -4.86
C TRP A 543 32.14 -2.66 -3.59
N THR A 544 31.34 -2.38 -2.58
CA THR A 544 31.31 -3.11 -1.31
C THR A 544 30.10 -4.03 -1.22
N SER A 545 30.10 -4.97 -0.26
CA SER A 545 28.95 -5.83 0.02
C SER A 545 27.69 -5.05 0.41
N ASP A 546 27.83 -3.86 1.01
CA ASP A 546 26.70 -2.97 1.29
C ASP A 546 26.09 -2.39 0.01
N VAL A 547 26.93 -1.91 -0.91
CA VAL A 547 26.48 -1.39 -2.21
C VAL A 547 25.76 -2.48 -3.01
N GLU A 548 26.36 -3.66 -3.10
CA GLU A 548 25.76 -4.81 -3.78
C GLU A 548 24.40 -5.17 -3.18
N ARG A 549 24.33 -5.29 -1.84
CA ARG A 549 23.07 -5.56 -1.14
C ARG A 549 22.00 -4.51 -1.47
N GLN A 550 22.35 -3.23 -1.47
CA GLN A 550 21.40 -2.16 -1.79
C GLN A 550 20.94 -2.21 -3.26
N VAL A 551 21.84 -2.51 -4.19
CA VAL A 551 21.51 -2.70 -5.61
C VAL A 551 20.52 -3.87 -5.77
N VAL A 552 20.81 -5.01 -5.16
CA VAL A 552 19.94 -6.20 -5.15
C VAL A 552 18.57 -5.86 -4.54
N GLN A 553 18.54 -5.18 -3.39
CA GLN A 553 17.30 -4.73 -2.76
C GLN A 553 16.46 -3.88 -3.70
N MET A 554 17.05 -2.87 -4.38
CA MET A 554 16.30 -2.01 -5.31
C MET A 554 15.70 -2.79 -6.48
N ILE A 555 16.46 -3.73 -7.07
CA ILE A 555 15.97 -4.56 -8.17
C ILE A 555 14.85 -5.49 -7.69
N CYS A 556 15.03 -6.14 -6.53
CA CYS A 556 14.00 -6.99 -5.94
C CYS A 556 12.72 -6.20 -5.62
N ARG A 557 12.82 -4.96 -5.08
CA ARG A 557 11.64 -4.10 -4.86
C ARG A 557 10.90 -3.79 -6.16
N PHE A 558 11.63 -3.52 -7.25
CA PHE A 558 11.02 -3.35 -8.57
C PHE A 558 10.28 -4.62 -9.02
N LEU A 559 10.89 -5.81 -8.87
CA LEU A 559 10.24 -7.08 -9.23
C LEU A 559 9.01 -7.39 -8.36
N LEU A 560 9.03 -7.02 -7.07
CA LEU A 560 7.87 -7.08 -6.17
C LEU A 560 6.76 -6.12 -6.63
N GLY A 561 7.11 -4.89 -7.03
CA GLY A 561 6.18 -3.96 -7.67
C GLY A 561 5.51 -4.53 -8.91
N ARG A 562 6.29 -5.19 -9.79
CA ARG A 562 5.75 -5.90 -10.96
C ARG A 562 4.89 -7.10 -10.59
N THR A 563 5.18 -7.76 -9.48
CA THR A 563 4.33 -8.83 -8.92
C THR A 563 2.97 -8.23 -8.54
N ALA A 564 2.96 -7.14 -7.76
CA ALA A 564 1.73 -6.47 -7.32
C ALA A 564 0.88 -5.84 -8.44
N HIS A 565 1.45 -5.57 -9.63
CA HIS A 565 0.67 -5.17 -10.81
C HIS A 565 -0.17 -6.31 -11.40
N ASP A 566 0.21 -7.56 -11.16
CA ASP A 566 -0.36 -8.73 -11.86
C ASP A 566 -1.10 -9.71 -10.93
N VAL A 567 -1.16 -9.45 -9.63
CA VAL A 567 -1.90 -10.29 -8.67
C VAL A 567 -3.40 -10.30 -8.94
N SER A 568 -4.07 -11.32 -8.41
CA SER A 568 -5.54 -11.39 -8.36
C SER A 568 -5.99 -11.32 -6.90
N VAL A 569 -7.04 -10.53 -6.64
CA VAL A 569 -7.67 -10.36 -5.33
C VAL A 569 -9.02 -11.06 -5.35
N LEU A 570 -9.20 -12.03 -4.46
CA LEU A 570 -10.45 -12.76 -4.28
C LEU A 570 -11.19 -12.20 -3.07
N LEU A 571 -12.41 -11.75 -3.28
CA LEU A 571 -13.35 -11.38 -2.22
C LEU A 571 -14.40 -12.49 -2.13
N SER A 572 -14.29 -13.36 -1.13
CA SER A 572 -15.21 -14.46 -0.88
C SER A 572 -16.21 -14.07 0.20
N LEU A 573 -17.48 -13.99 -0.16
CA LEU A 573 -18.58 -13.62 0.73
C LEU A 573 -19.46 -14.84 0.99
N LEU A 574 -19.87 -14.99 2.25
CA LEU A 574 -20.78 -16.02 2.72
C LEU A 574 -21.86 -15.34 3.55
N ARG A 575 -23.13 -15.55 3.24
CA ARG A 575 -24.24 -15.08 4.07
C ARG A 575 -24.82 -16.23 4.86
N LEU A 576 -24.97 -16.02 6.16
CA LEU A 576 -25.64 -16.94 7.07
C LEU A 576 -26.94 -16.28 7.57
N PRO A 577 -28.09 -17.00 7.53
CA PRO A 577 -29.37 -16.45 7.98
C PRO A 577 -29.41 -16.24 9.49
N GLU A 578 -28.68 -17.06 10.24
CA GLU A 578 -28.58 -17.01 11.70
C GLU A 578 -27.10 -16.95 12.14
N PRO A 579 -26.80 -16.44 13.34
CA PRO A 579 -25.46 -16.49 13.89
C PRO A 579 -24.94 -17.94 13.94
N PRO A 580 -23.74 -18.23 13.41
CA PRO A 580 -23.23 -19.60 13.40
C PRO A 580 -22.96 -20.10 14.81
N ALA A 581 -23.19 -21.41 15.02
CA ALA A 581 -22.77 -22.11 16.22
C ALA A 581 -21.26 -21.91 16.48
N PRO A 582 -20.79 -21.97 17.74
CA PRO A 582 -19.38 -21.74 18.09
C PRO A 582 -18.38 -22.57 17.29
N GLU A 583 -18.71 -23.82 16.98
CA GLU A 583 -17.88 -24.75 16.21
C GLU A 583 -17.73 -24.31 14.75
N LEU A 584 -18.84 -23.97 14.09
CA LEU A 584 -18.84 -23.46 12.72
C LEU A 584 -18.12 -22.11 12.66
N ARG A 585 -18.33 -21.25 13.66
CA ARG A 585 -17.61 -19.98 13.78
C ARG A 585 -16.09 -20.18 13.84
N ARG A 586 -15.61 -21.07 14.72
CA ARG A 586 -14.17 -21.39 14.82
C ARG A 586 -13.65 -21.98 13.51
N CYS A 587 -14.45 -22.79 12.82
CA CYS A 587 -14.11 -23.35 11.51
C CYS A 587 -13.96 -22.25 10.45
N LEU A 588 -14.92 -21.33 10.35
CA LEU A 588 -14.88 -20.18 9.44
C LEU A 588 -13.69 -19.26 9.73
N GLU A 589 -13.43 -18.95 11.00
CA GLU A 589 -12.28 -18.14 11.43
C GLU A 589 -10.94 -18.84 11.08
N ALA A 590 -10.83 -20.15 11.26
CA ALA A 590 -9.67 -20.95 10.83
C ALA A 590 -9.47 -20.91 9.30
N HIS A 591 -10.55 -20.73 8.55
CA HIS A 591 -10.55 -20.52 7.10
C HIS A 591 -10.51 -19.03 6.70
N ARG A 592 -10.11 -18.15 7.63
CA ARG A 592 -9.89 -16.69 7.43
C ARG A 592 -11.15 -15.90 7.04
N PHE A 593 -12.34 -16.44 7.30
CA PHE A 593 -13.55 -15.65 7.22
C PHE A 593 -13.68 -14.76 8.46
N VAL A 594 -14.02 -13.49 8.23
CA VAL A 594 -14.31 -12.50 9.28
C VAL A 594 -15.71 -11.93 9.08
N PRO A 595 -16.47 -11.66 10.16
CA PRO A 595 -17.80 -11.08 10.03
C PRO A 595 -17.70 -9.64 9.53
N CYS A 596 -18.49 -9.25 8.53
CA CYS A 596 -18.44 -7.91 7.92
C CYS A 596 -18.59 -6.73 8.89
N PRO A 597 -19.39 -6.79 9.98
CA PRO A 597 -19.40 -5.74 11.00
C PRO A 597 -18.02 -5.43 11.60
N ALA A 598 -17.12 -6.42 11.70
CA ALA A 598 -15.76 -6.23 12.19
C ALA A 598 -14.88 -5.37 11.25
N LEU A 599 -15.33 -5.12 10.01
CA LEU A 599 -14.68 -4.22 9.05
C LEU A 599 -15.15 -2.76 9.19
N GLY A 600 -15.86 -2.40 10.27
CA GLY A 600 -16.41 -1.05 10.44
C GLY A 600 -17.61 -0.77 9.53
N LEU A 601 -18.23 -1.81 8.96
CA LEU A 601 -19.40 -1.73 8.07
C LEU A 601 -20.73 -1.95 8.83
N SER A 602 -20.74 -1.67 10.13
CA SER A 602 -21.87 -1.95 11.04
C SER A 602 -23.18 -1.25 10.69
N ASN A 603 -23.13 -0.19 9.85
CA ASN A 603 -24.31 0.56 9.43
C ASN A 603 -24.94 0.02 8.13
N CYS A 604 -24.33 -0.98 7.50
CA CYS A 604 -24.82 -1.56 6.25
C CYS A 604 -25.71 -2.78 6.55
N LYS A 605 -27.03 -2.58 6.62
CA LYS A 605 -28.00 -3.68 6.81
C LYS A 605 -27.85 -4.78 5.74
N ALA A 606 -27.43 -4.40 4.54
CA ALA A 606 -27.16 -5.34 3.45
C ALA A 606 -25.95 -6.25 3.71
N LEU A 607 -25.18 -6.05 4.79
CA LEU A 607 -24.04 -6.89 5.19
C LEU A 607 -24.28 -7.65 6.51
N GLU A 608 -25.48 -7.57 7.07
CA GLU A 608 -25.85 -8.35 8.24
C GLU A 608 -25.77 -9.86 7.94
N GLY A 609 -25.30 -10.65 8.90
CA GLY A 609 -25.06 -12.10 8.71
C GLY A 609 -23.98 -12.45 7.67
N THR A 610 -23.26 -11.48 7.11
CA THR A 610 -22.28 -11.71 6.04
C THR A 610 -20.86 -11.86 6.61
N TRP A 611 -20.15 -12.86 6.12
CA TRP A 611 -18.74 -13.15 6.40
C TRP A 611 -17.92 -12.94 5.14
N LEU A 612 -16.72 -12.37 5.30
CA LEU A 612 -15.79 -12.06 4.22
C LEU A 612 -14.46 -12.76 4.44
N ARG A 613 -13.91 -13.33 3.39
CA ARG A 613 -12.49 -13.67 3.28
C ARG A 613 -11.90 -12.93 2.09
N THR A 614 -10.81 -12.20 2.30
CA THR A 614 -10.05 -11.56 1.23
C THR A 614 -8.74 -12.31 1.02
N SER A 615 -8.46 -12.72 -0.22
CA SER A 615 -7.23 -13.44 -0.55
C SER A 615 -6.50 -12.84 -1.74
N VAL A 616 -5.16 -12.82 -1.70
CA VAL A 616 -4.30 -12.47 -2.83
C VAL A 616 -3.70 -13.75 -3.38
N VAL A 617 -3.85 -13.95 -4.69
CA VAL A 617 -3.28 -15.07 -5.45
C VAL A 617 -2.48 -14.54 -6.64
N ASP A 618 -1.80 -15.44 -7.36
CA ASP A 618 -0.86 -15.10 -8.44
C ASP A 618 0.29 -14.19 -7.97
N ALA A 619 0.73 -14.37 -6.72
CA ALA A 619 1.76 -13.59 -6.05
C ALA A 619 3.18 -14.18 -6.17
N ASP A 620 3.45 -14.89 -7.27
CA ASP A 620 4.76 -15.49 -7.55
C ASP A 620 5.77 -14.43 -8.00
N ALA A 621 7.05 -14.61 -7.67
CA ALA A 621 8.13 -13.68 -8.04
C ALA A 621 8.22 -13.48 -9.56
N LYS A 622 8.41 -12.23 -10.01
CA LYS A 622 8.74 -11.94 -11.41
C LYS A 622 10.23 -12.19 -11.65
N SER A 623 10.54 -12.83 -12.78
CA SER A 623 11.92 -13.07 -13.22
C SER A 623 12.64 -11.76 -13.56
N CYS A 624 13.88 -11.61 -13.08
CA CYS A 624 14.77 -10.50 -13.42
C CYS A 624 15.04 -10.40 -14.93
N LEU A 625 14.98 -11.51 -15.66
CA LEU A 625 15.18 -11.54 -17.12
C LEU A 625 14.14 -10.70 -17.89
N LYS A 626 13.01 -10.34 -17.27
CA LYS A 626 11.98 -9.48 -17.85
C LYS A 626 12.22 -7.98 -17.64
N ILE A 627 13.21 -7.58 -16.83
CA ILE A 627 13.52 -6.17 -16.58
C ILE A 627 13.72 -5.37 -17.89
N PRO A 628 14.45 -5.87 -18.92
CA PRO A 628 14.61 -5.14 -20.19
C PRO A 628 13.30 -4.94 -20.97
N GLU A 629 12.34 -5.86 -20.84
CA GLU A 629 11.00 -5.71 -21.42
C GLU A 629 10.21 -4.64 -20.65
N TYR A 630 10.20 -4.73 -19.32
CA TYR A 630 9.47 -3.80 -18.46
C TYR A 630 9.96 -2.35 -18.58
N ALA A 631 11.25 -2.15 -18.78
CA ALA A 631 11.86 -0.84 -18.95
C ALA A 631 11.37 -0.10 -20.22
N ARG A 632 10.93 -0.82 -21.25
CA ARG A 632 10.40 -0.21 -22.48
C ARG A 632 8.87 -0.14 -22.51
N GLN A 633 8.22 -1.05 -21.79
CA GLN A 633 6.77 -1.23 -21.87
C GLN A 633 5.97 0.05 -21.62
N LEU A 634 6.29 0.83 -20.58
CA LEU A 634 5.51 2.03 -20.26
C LEU A 634 5.67 3.11 -21.33
N ASP A 635 6.88 3.29 -21.86
CA ASP A 635 7.17 4.27 -22.91
C ASP A 635 6.53 3.89 -24.24
N GLU A 636 6.60 2.61 -24.62
CA GLU A 636 5.96 2.09 -25.82
C GLU A 636 4.44 2.27 -25.76
N VAL A 637 3.85 1.98 -24.60
CA VAL A 637 2.42 2.18 -24.32
C VAL A 637 2.03 3.66 -24.37
N ALA A 638 2.81 4.53 -23.74
CA ALA A 638 2.55 5.97 -23.77
C ALA A 638 2.70 6.53 -25.20
N ALA A 639 3.73 6.11 -25.94
CA ALA A 639 3.92 6.49 -27.34
C ALA A 639 2.77 5.98 -28.23
N ALA A 640 2.31 4.74 -28.04
CA ALA A 640 1.15 4.20 -28.74
C ALA A 640 -0.13 5.00 -28.42
N TYR A 641 -0.32 5.36 -27.16
CA TYR A 641 -1.41 6.24 -26.74
C TYR A 641 -1.34 7.60 -27.44
N TYR A 642 -0.16 8.21 -27.58
CA TYR A 642 -0.03 9.50 -28.28
C TYR A 642 -0.29 9.41 -29.78
N ARG A 643 0.14 8.35 -30.47
CA ARG A 643 -0.07 8.17 -31.93
C ARG A 643 -1.53 8.23 -32.36
N ARG A 644 -2.48 7.97 -31.46
CA ARG A 644 -3.92 8.09 -31.76
C ARG A 644 -4.34 9.52 -32.12
N PHE A 645 -3.63 10.53 -31.61
CA PHE A 645 -3.90 11.94 -31.89
C PHE A 645 -3.29 12.39 -33.22
N ASP A 646 -2.21 11.74 -33.68
CA ASP A 646 -1.58 12.06 -34.97
C ASP A 646 -2.48 11.68 -36.16
N MET A 647 -3.36 10.68 -36.00
CA MET A 647 -4.29 10.26 -37.05
C MET A 647 -5.51 11.18 -37.23
N LEU A 648 -5.80 12.06 -36.27
CA LEU A 648 -6.88 13.05 -36.36
C LEU A 648 -6.47 14.32 -37.16
N GLY A 649 -5.19 14.46 -37.48
CA GLY A 649 -4.62 15.64 -38.17
C GLY A 649 -4.77 15.69 -39.69
N LYS A 650 -5.58 14.83 -40.31
CA LYS A 650 -5.89 14.88 -41.76
C LYS A 650 -7.33 15.32 -42.00
N ALA A 651 -7.64 16.58 -41.70
CA ALA A 651 -8.84 17.25 -42.20
C ALA A 651 -8.48 18.24 -43.32
N PRO A 652 -9.37 18.51 -44.30
CA PRO A 652 -9.04 19.23 -45.53
C PRO A 652 -8.81 20.71 -45.27
N SER A 653 -7.78 21.26 -45.90
CA SER A 653 -7.45 22.68 -45.88
C SER A 653 -8.48 23.50 -46.68
N SER A 654 -9.29 24.31 -46.00
CA SER A 654 -9.89 25.51 -46.58
C SER A 654 -9.44 26.73 -45.78
N SER A 655 -8.58 27.54 -46.39
CA SER A 655 -7.98 28.74 -45.81
C SER A 655 -8.97 29.91 -45.79
N SER A 656 -9.15 30.53 -44.62
CA SER A 656 -9.54 31.94 -44.50
C SER A 656 -8.53 32.65 -43.61
N SER A 657 -7.79 33.61 -44.15
CA SER A 657 -6.50 34.11 -43.64
C SER A 657 -6.56 35.37 -42.78
N ASP A 658 -7.72 35.83 -42.30
CA ASP A 658 -7.82 37.20 -41.75
C ASP A 658 -8.19 37.23 -40.24
N GLN A 659 -7.50 36.41 -39.43
CA GLN A 659 -7.61 36.48 -37.96
C GLN A 659 -6.26 36.87 -37.33
N GLU A 660 -6.22 38.04 -36.69
CA GLU A 660 -5.05 38.54 -35.94
C GLU A 660 -5.16 38.20 -34.44
N ALA A 661 -4.03 37.88 -33.83
CA ALA A 661 -3.91 37.66 -32.40
C ALA A 661 -4.11 38.98 -31.62
N ILE A 662 -4.98 38.97 -30.61
CA ILE A 662 -5.24 40.12 -29.74
C ILE A 662 -4.46 39.92 -28.43
N GLY A 663 -3.60 40.88 -28.08
CA GLY A 663 -2.74 40.84 -26.88
C GLY A 663 -1.26 40.62 -27.18
N GLY A 664 -0.43 40.54 -26.13
CA GLY A 664 1.04 40.60 -26.21
C GLY A 664 1.78 39.38 -26.81
N HIS A 665 1.10 38.57 -27.62
CA HIS A 665 1.59 37.28 -28.15
C HIS A 665 1.45 37.14 -29.67
N ALA A 666 1.27 38.24 -30.40
CA ALA A 666 1.02 38.21 -31.84
C ALA A 666 2.10 37.50 -32.69
N SER A 667 3.37 37.52 -32.25
CA SER A 667 4.48 36.83 -32.92
C SER A 667 4.57 35.32 -32.62
N SER A 668 3.69 34.78 -31.78
CA SER A 668 3.77 33.39 -31.29
C SER A 668 2.55 32.53 -31.61
N MET A 669 1.57 33.05 -32.37
CA MET A 669 0.35 32.33 -32.73
C MET A 669 0.07 32.42 -34.23
N ARG A 670 -0.41 31.32 -34.83
CA ARG A 670 -0.85 31.23 -36.24
C ARG A 670 -2.25 30.64 -36.29
N PHE A 671 -3.15 31.25 -37.04
CA PHE A 671 -4.51 30.78 -37.22
C PHE A 671 -4.63 30.02 -38.55
N GLU A 672 -5.13 28.78 -38.50
CA GLU A 672 -5.32 27.88 -39.63
C GLU A 672 -6.73 27.28 -39.56
N GLY A 673 -7.74 28.08 -39.98
CA GLY A 673 -9.15 27.69 -39.93
C GLY A 673 -9.60 27.31 -38.51
N PRO A 674 -10.00 26.04 -38.28
CA PRO A 674 -10.46 25.57 -36.97
C PRO A 674 -9.35 25.39 -35.93
N VAL A 675 -8.08 25.69 -36.27
CA VAL A 675 -6.93 25.47 -35.38
C VAL A 675 -6.13 26.75 -35.19
N VAL A 676 -5.73 27.02 -33.95
CA VAL A 676 -4.70 28.01 -33.62
C VAL A 676 -3.43 27.29 -33.16
N TRP A 677 -2.32 27.57 -33.84
CA TRP A 677 -1.01 27.03 -33.55
C TRP A 677 -0.20 28.03 -32.74
N LYS A 678 0.15 27.65 -31.52
CA LYS A 678 1.02 28.42 -30.64
C LYS A 678 2.43 27.86 -30.67
N ARG A 679 3.43 28.72 -30.84
CA ARG A 679 4.84 28.31 -30.81
C ARG A 679 5.18 27.71 -29.43
N ASP A 680 5.77 26.52 -29.45
CA ASP A 680 6.29 25.87 -28.26
C ASP A 680 7.41 26.72 -27.64
N GLN A 681 7.30 27.00 -26.35
CA GLN A 681 8.28 27.77 -25.60
C GLN A 681 9.51 26.94 -25.19
N GLY A 682 9.47 25.63 -25.44
CA GLY A 682 10.56 24.70 -25.18
C GLY A 682 10.84 24.47 -23.69
N GLY A 683 11.84 23.63 -23.43
CA GLY A 683 12.32 23.33 -22.08
C GLY A 683 11.25 22.69 -21.18
N GLN A 684 11.26 23.04 -19.89
CA GLN A 684 10.25 22.57 -18.93
C GLN A 684 8.89 23.27 -19.13
N ARG A 685 8.91 24.53 -19.57
CA ARG A 685 7.70 25.35 -19.70
C ARG A 685 6.79 24.88 -20.82
N GLY A 686 7.35 24.59 -21.99
CA GLY A 686 6.63 24.01 -23.12
C GLY A 686 6.03 22.64 -22.81
N ARG A 687 6.80 21.79 -22.11
CA ARG A 687 6.32 20.47 -21.65
C ARG A 687 5.12 20.58 -20.72
N VAL A 688 5.21 21.42 -19.69
CA VAL A 688 4.09 21.63 -18.75
C VAL A 688 2.86 22.20 -19.45
N GLU A 689 3.03 23.09 -20.41
CA GLU A 689 1.93 23.66 -21.20
C GLU A 689 1.25 22.60 -22.09
N LEU A 690 2.03 21.77 -22.78
CA LEU A 690 1.54 20.67 -23.60
C LEU A 690 0.81 19.61 -22.75
N ASP A 691 1.38 19.23 -21.61
CA ASP A 691 0.79 18.26 -20.69
C ASP A 691 -0.51 18.78 -20.08
N PHE A 692 -0.57 20.06 -19.74
CA PHE A 692 -1.79 20.71 -19.24
C PHE A 692 -2.89 20.70 -20.29
N LEU A 693 -2.60 21.08 -21.54
CA LEU A 693 -3.61 21.11 -22.61
C LEU A 693 -4.13 19.71 -22.95
N ARG A 694 -3.25 18.70 -22.94
CA ARG A 694 -3.64 17.29 -23.12
C ARG A 694 -4.54 16.79 -21.99
N TRP A 695 -4.16 17.08 -20.74
CA TRP A 695 -4.99 16.75 -19.59
C TRP A 695 -6.35 17.44 -19.64
N ALA A 696 -6.37 18.75 -19.95
CA ALA A 696 -7.57 19.56 -20.00
C ALA A 696 -8.57 19.07 -21.07
N SER A 697 -8.09 18.59 -22.22
CA SER A 697 -8.95 17.98 -23.26
C SER A 697 -9.74 16.77 -22.79
N ASP A 698 -9.21 16.03 -21.82
CA ASP A 698 -9.87 14.83 -21.26
C ASP A 698 -10.79 15.18 -20.07
N GLN A 699 -10.88 16.45 -19.66
CA GLN A 699 -11.73 16.90 -18.55
C GLN A 699 -13.02 17.57 -19.05
N PRO A 700 -14.22 16.98 -18.80
CA PRO A 700 -15.49 17.60 -19.18
C PRO A 700 -15.68 19.02 -18.59
N SER A 701 -15.17 19.27 -17.38
CA SER A 701 -15.26 20.58 -16.72
C SER A 701 -14.41 21.67 -17.37
N CYS A 702 -13.46 21.31 -18.23
CA CYS A 702 -12.62 22.27 -18.96
C CYS A 702 -13.25 22.68 -20.30
N GLY A 703 -14.29 21.98 -20.75
CA GLY A 703 -15.02 22.29 -21.98
C GLY A 703 -15.58 23.72 -21.96
N GLY A 704 -15.28 24.50 -23.02
CA GLY A 704 -15.72 25.89 -23.17
C GLY A 704 -14.89 26.93 -22.40
N ILE A 705 -13.94 26.49 -21.56
CA ILE A 705 -13.02 27.38 -20.82
C ILE A 705 -11.60 27.28 -21.38
N ILE A 706 -11.16 26.06 -21.67
CA ILE A 706 -9.84 25.78 -22.24
C ILE A 706 -10.04 25.31 -23.69
N PRO A 707 -9.35 25.89 -24.67
CA PRO A 707 -9.38 25.41 -26.05
C PRO A 707 -8.97 23.94 -26.12
N GLY A 708 -9.72 23.13 -26.87
CA GLY A 708 -9.39 21.72 -27.05
C GLY A 708 -8.01 21.55 -27.68
N PHE A 709 -7.17 20.68 -27.14
CA PHE A 709 -5.91 20.32 -27.76
C PHE A 709 -6.16 19.56 -29.08
N VAL A 710 -5.58 20.06 -30.18
CA VAL A 710 -5.72 19.49 -31.53
C VAL A 710 -4.52 18.63 -31.89
N GLY A 711 -3.30 19.08 -31.56
CA GLY A 711 -2.10 18.33 -31.90
C GLY A 711 -0.81 19.07 -31.62
N TYR A 712 0.33 18.45 -31.93
CA TYR A 712 1.65 19.05 -31.81
C TYR A 712 2.44 18.76 -33.08
N ARG A 713 3.08 19.77 -33.68
CA ARG A 713 3.90 19.60 -34.89
C ARG A 713 5.29 20.23 -34.72
N ARG A 714 6.26 19.70 -35.46
CA ARG A 714 7.60 20.31 -35.57
C ARG A 714 7.82 20.80 -37.00
N GLU A 715 8.14 22.07 -37.15
CA GLU A 715 8.53 22.67 -38.43
C GLU A 715 10.06 22.76 -38.51
N GLY A 716 10.64 22.36 -39.66
CA GLY A 716 12.09 22.39 -39.88
C GLY A 716 12.92 21.52 -38.94
N GLY A 717 12.31 20.56 -38.23
CA GLY A 717 12.99 19.67 -37.28
C GLY A 717 13.37 20.31 -35.93
N VAL A 718 13.20 21.62 -35.78
CA VAL A 718 13.71 22.39 -34.61
C VAL A 718 12.59 23.14 -33.89
N GLU A 719 11.61 23.72 -34.59
CA GLU A 719 10.58 24.53 -33.96
C GLU A 719 9.31 23.73 -33.65
N GLY A 720 8.94 23.65 -32.37
CA GLY A 720 7.70 23.04 -31.90
C GLY A 720 6.49 23.97 -31.99
N TRP A 721 5.32 23.41 -32.28
CA TRP A 721 4.05 24.12 -32.34
C TRP A 721 2.94 23.30 -31.68
N ILE A 722 2.18 23.93 -30.80
CA ILE A 722 1.05 23.38 -30.07
C ILE A 722 -0.24 23.85 -30.74
N GLY A 723 -0.99 22.93 -31.33
CA GLY A 723 -2.28 23.18 -31.98
C GLY A 723 -3.41 23.06 -30.99
N MET A 724 -4.27 24.08 -30.96
CA MET A 724 -5.48 24.15 -30.13
C MET A 724 -6.67 24.51 -31.00
N GLN A 725 -7.88 24.18 -30.56
CA GLN A 725 -9.11 24.56 -31.24
C GLN A 725 -9.18 26.09 -31.33
N ASN A 726 -9.44 26.60 -32.52
CA ASN A 726 -9.67 28.01 -32.73
C ASN A 726 -11.10 28.35 -32.28
N ILE A 727 -11.22 28.95 -31.09
CA ILE A 727 -12.51 29.38 -30.53
C ILE A 727 -13.14 30.56 -31.29
N LEU A 728 -12.41 31.18 -32.22
CA LEU A 728 -12.88 32.26 -33.07
C LEU A 728 -13.31 31.77 -34.45
N ASP A 729 -13.12 30.49 -34.76
CA ASP A 729 -13.48 29.93 -36.05
C ASP A 729 -14.99 30.02 -36.28
N GLY A 730 -15.38 30.42 -37.50
CA GLY A 730 -16.79 30.64 -37.86
C GLY A 730 -17.44 31.92 -37.30
N LEU A 731 -16.74 32.73 -36.50
CA LEU A 731 -17.28 34.00 -36.00
C LEU A 731 -17.00 35.16 -36.96
N HIS A 732 -18.04 35.91 -37.36
CA HIS A 732 -17.92 37.09 -38.21
C HIS A 732 -17.78 38.37 -37.37
N ALA A 733 -16.61 39.01 -37.43
CA ALA A 733 -16.26 40.24 -36.69
C ALA A 733 -16.52 40.15 -35.16
N PRO A 734 -15.95 39.16 -34.45
CA PRO A 734 -16.17 39.00 -33.02
C PRO A 734 -15.60 40.17 -32.22
N ALA A 735 -16.34 40.61 -31.20
CA ALA A 735 -15.77 41.44 -30.14
C ALA A 735 -14.98 40.53 -29.20
N ILE A 736 -13.72 40.85 -28.95
CA ILE A 736 -12.79 40.01 -28.17
C ILE A 736 -12.20 40.85 -27.04
N LEU A 737 -12.08 40.25 -25.86
CA LEU A 737 -11.49 40.87 -24.68
C LEU A 737 -10.41 39.96 -24.11
N ASP A 738 -9.20 40.49 -23.93
CA ASP A 738 -8.11 39.79 -23.26
C ASP A 738 -8.12 40.17 -21.78
N LEU A 739 -8.34 39.16 -20.92
CA LEU A 739 -8.49 39.31 -19.47
C LEU A 739 -7.36 38.60 -18.73
N LYS A 740 -6.84 39.25 -17.69
CA LYS A 740 -6.04 38.59 -16.65
C LYS A 740 -6.88 38.39 -15.41
N LEU A 741 -6.95 37.15 -14.95
CA LEU A 741 -7.76 36.73 -13.80
C LEU A 741 -6.85 36.30 -12.63
N GLY A 742 -7.32 36.56 -11.41
CA GLY A 742 -6.65 36.27 -10.14
C GLY A 742 -6.05 37.51 -9.47
N THR A 743 -6.05 37.53 -8.13
CA THR A 743 -5.41 38.57 -7.30
C THR A 743 -3.88 38.44 -7.25
N ARG A 744 -3.34 37.33 -7.78
CA ARG A 744 -1.89 37.07 -7.92
C ARG A 744 -1.59 36.61 -9.34
N THR A 745 -0.78 37.38 -10.07
CA THR A 745 -0.48 37.16 -11.50
C THR A 745 0.94 36.63 -11.77
N TRP A 746 1.55 36.00 -10.77
CA TRP A 746 2.85 35.33 -10.86
C TRP A 746 2.81 33.96 -10.16
N ASN A 747 3.73 33.07 -10.56
CA ASN A 747 3.84 31.72 -9.99
C ASN A 747 4.67 31.72 -8.70
N THR A 748 4.64 30.62 -7.95
CA THR A 748 5.36 30.45 -6.67
C THR A 748 6.88 30.58 -6.80
N ASN A 749 7.41 30.28 -7.99
CA ASN A 749 8.83 30.30 -8.29
C ASN A 749 9.25 31.57 -9.06
N ALA A 750 8.42 32.62 -9.06
CA ALA A 750 8.75 33.86 -9.74
C ALA A 750 9.95 34.53 -9.05
N ASP A 751 10.90 35.01 -9.85
CA ASP A 751 11.99 35.85 -9.35
C ASP A 751 11.44 37.05 -8.55
N PRO A 752 12.11 37.47 -7.45
CA PRO A 752 11.65 38.60 -6.63
C PRO A 752 11.36 39.88 -7.41
N THR A 753 12.12 40.18 -8.46
CA THR A 753 11.90 41.37 -9.30
C THR A 753 10.59 41.30 -10.08
N LYS A 754 10.26 40.11 -10.61
CA LYS A 754 9.00 39.86 -11.31
C LYS A 754 7.83 39.90 -10.33
N ALA A 755 7.98 39.30 -9.16
CA ALA A 755 6.95 39.32 -8.12
C ALA A 755 6.64 40.76 -7.68
N GLU A 756 7.66 41.59 -7.48
CA GLU A 756 7.48 42.98 -7.08
C GLU A 756 6.83 43.82 -8.20
N SER A 757 7.26 43.65 -9.45
CA SER A 757 6.64 44.30 -10.61
C SER A 757 5.15 43.95 -10.74
N GLN A 758 4.77 42.69 -10.49
CA GLN A 758 3.36 42.30 -10.53
C GLN A 758 2.56 42.81 -9.32
N ARG A 759 3.16 42.93 -8.13
CA ARG A 759 2.52 43.58 -6.97
C ARG A 759 2.22 45.05 -7.24
N GLN A 760 3.18 45.78 -7.78
CA GLN A 760 2.98 47.18 -8.16
C GLN A 760 1.84 47.32 -9.20
N LYS A 761 1.81 46.42 -10.20
CA LYS A 761 0.71 46.34 -11.17
C LYS A 761 -0.63 45.98 -10.53
N ALA A 762 -0.64 45.21 -9.45
CA ALA A 762 -1.88 44.86 -8.75
C ALA A 762 -2.44 46.06 -7.96
N VAL A 763 -1.57 46.92 -7.42
CA VAL A 763 -1.96 48.17 -6.76
C VAL A 763 -2.49 49.20 -7.77
N SER A 764 -1.83 49.33 -8.93
CA SER A 764 -2.20 50.34 -9.94
C SER A 764 -3.28 49.90 -10.94
N SER A 765 -3.88 48.72 -10.76
CA SER A 765 -4.95 48.22 -11.63
C SER A 765 -6.05 47.51 -10.85
N THR A 766 -7.12 47.12 -11.53
CA THR A 766 -8.22 46.34 -10.95
C THR A 766 -7.84 44.92 -10.52
N THR A 767 -6.61 44.48 -10.79
CA THR A 767 -6.13 43.13 -10.39
C THR A 767 -6.14 42.95 -8.87
N GLY A 768 -5.70 43.96 -8.11
CA GLY A 768 -5.62 43.87 -6.64
C GLY A 768 -6.98 43.96 -5.95
N SER A 769 -7.89 44.78 -6.48
CA SER A 769 -9.21 45.03 -5.88
C SER A 769 -10.29 44.05 -6.36
N LEU A 770 -10.31 43.71 -7.65
CA LEU A 770 -11.36 42.88 -8.26
C LEU A 770 -10.87 41.49 -8.67
N GLY A 771 -9.56 41.23 -8.63
CA GLY A 771 -9.01 39.97 -9.14
C GLY A 771 -9.16 39.78 -10.65
N VAL A 772 -9.45 40.84 -11.41
CA VAL A 772 -9.56 40.82 -12.87
C VAL A 772 -9.05 42.11 -13.48
N ARG A 773 -8.40 42.04 -14.64
CA ARG A 773 -7.97 43.20 -15.43
C ARG A 773 -8.07 42.94 -16.92
N VAL A 774 -8.64 43.89 -17.65
CA VAL A 774 -8.56 43.94 -19.13
C VAL A 774 -7.15 44.36 -19.54
N VAL A 775 -6.51 43.55 -20.39
CA VAL A 775 -5.15 43.81 -20.90
C VAL A 775 -5.11 44.08 -22.40
N GLY A 776 -6.22 43.84 -23.10
CA GLY A 776 -6.39 44.13 -24.51
C GLY A 776 -7.81 43.80 -24.95
N GLY A 777 -8.16 44.18 -26.17
CA GLY A 777 -9.45 43.83 -26.76
C GLY A 777 -9.61 44.42 -28.15
N ARG A 778 -10.54 43.86 -28.91
CA ARG A 778 -11.01 44.36 -30.20
C ARG A 778 -12.53 44.51 -30.12
N LEU A 779 -13.01 45.71 -30.37
CA LEU A 779 -14.43 45.95 -30.53
C LEU A 779 -14.85 45.57 -31.95
N ARG A 780 -16.10 45.17 -32.12
CA ARG A 780 -16.70 44.95 -33.43
C ARG A 780 -16.62 46.28 -34.20
N SER A 781 -15.94 46.29 -35.35
CA SER A 781 -16.06 47.40 -36.29
C SER A 781 -17.52 47.45 -36.75
N LEU A 782 -18.20 48.56 -36.48
CA LEU A 782 -19.57 48.81 -36.94
C LEU A 782 -19.65 48.83 -38.46
#